data_AF-A0A9D0VLN7-F1
#
_entry.id   AF-A0A9D0VLN7-F1
#
_cell.length_a   1.000
_cell.length_b   1.000
_cell.length_c   1.000
_cell.angle_alpha   90.00
_cell.angle_beta   90.00
_cell.angle_gamma   90.00
#
_symmetry.space_group_name_H-M   'P 1'
#
loop_
_entity.id
_entity.type
_entity.pdbx_description
1 polymer ?
#
loop_
_entity_poly.entity_id
_entity_poly.type
_entity_poly.pdbx_seq_one_letter_code
_entity_poly.pdbx_strand_id
1 'polypeptide(L)'
;MVQPPGDVVLDDWIDRDLTEAVEQGGLPPAFAVGDVVSQAEDVLKAIGTRSPVLVGARGIGKTAIVYELIRRAHDRIPGSISLLREARVVQLSLRAISAKFKEKSDATNFFADLCAAIVTQPEPVVPFIRDIHLAYALDWEPTLHQLVSQLEHPILAEGLPREFDQLLEYWTDLTEHLVAIPMREPDQHQMRTLLSAWGTWTESQTGRGFEDGAHRTALELTARFMGDRPFPRKAIDLLRQTVDFLGEGGHRPVSVRDVVRRFSQLTRVPPRLVDPDEQLDLAEVHTFVSERLLGQQEAVDAVVRMIALMKAGLADLRRPFGTFLFVGPTGVGKTWCAQLLAEYLFGDRHRIVRVNMAEYTEPHHALTVFGNPHAHSVVDQRGVLSRRLQGNPFGVLLLDEFEKADPKVHDGFLQLFDEGRYINGRSETVSVTSMIVIATSNAGAEVFRESGLGFERPSSLRELDRELDRRLHRTFRFELINRFDRVVHFHPLDRACIRSIARRELAELADRDGLLGRGLEVEVDAEVLDWLVAHGYHPHWGARFLRREIERHVAGTLAEFIVRERPPRGSRLAIGVRYDRIDARTVSGPQQQAAPSQTLIQRRVVLEPEVLFAEGQTWLTRFEPLIAESETRRQQASELIEASATPGFWDDAENAQDVLRRYKTLDARLAADRRLLKPVDRLRRLIEADEDLPLEELAELLRKVARSYRRWIDIGSEASPAAAWVMLGPADSVVESSAWLTDLVGMYRGWFRRKGLTYELVAEEIERGQPRRLVMEVEGAGVLKLLEMEQGEHRRRGREGQVERAMVEVIPRRDGPVESSGAVVEDARRTRGVAILRRAARVRLDLPIRGLNLKLYGTGRDSLELLARDLGAALASPRPSLEIARTYGIRGGAVQDPRTSASTSNLKDVLRGNLEPFLQAWEVR
;
A
#
# COMPACT_ATOMS: atom_id res chain seq x y z
N MET A 1 -16.58 -52.45 -35.41
CA MET A 1 -17.27 -53.76 -35.54
C MET A 1 -17.76 -54.12 -34.15
N VAL A 2 -19.05 -53.99 -33.92
CA VAL A 2 -19.69 -54.26 -32.62
C VAL A 2 -20.24 -55.69 -32.68
N GLN A 3 -19.89 -56.52 -31.70
CA GLN A 3 -20.42 -57.87 -31.53
C GLN A 3 -21.93 -57.82 -31.21
N PRO A 4 -22.71 -58.86 -31.55
CA PRO A 4 -24.10 -58.98 -31.11
C PRO A 4 -24.17 -59.13 -29.57
N PRO A 5 -25.33 -58.83 -28.95
CA PRO A 5 -25.46 -58.66 -27.50
C PRO A 5 -25.33 -60.01 -26.78
N GLY A 6 -24.11 -60.33 -26.36
CA GLY A 6 -23.86 -61.29 -25.30
C GLY A 6 -23.98 -60.56 -23.98
N ASP A 7 -24.83 -61.07 -23.08
CA ASP A 7 -24.97 -60.76 -21.66
C ASP A 7 -24.29 -59.44 -21.24
N VAL A 8 -24.94 -58.32 -21.56
CA VAL A 8 -24.56 -57.04 -21.00
C VAL A 8 -24.79 -57.14 -19.49
N VAL A 9 -23.69 -57.21 -18.73
CA VAL A 9 -23.75 -57.19 -17.27
C VAL A 9 -24.08 -55.76 -16.87
N LEU A 10 -25.32 -55.52 -16.45
CA LEU A 10 -25.80 -54.21 -15.96
C LEU A 10 -24.82 -53.59 -14.93
N ASP A 11 -24.14 -54.45 -14.16
CA ASP A 11 -23.17 -54.07 -13.12
C ASP A 11 -21.98 -53.27 -13.66
N ASP A 12 -21.57 -53.51 -14.91
CA ASP A 12 -20.46 -52.77 -15.53
C ASP A 12 -20.83 -51.33 -15.88
N TRP A 13 -22.13 -51.01 -15.93
CA TRP A 13 -22.65 -49.75 -16.45
C TRP A 13 -23.20 -48.82 -15.37
N ILE A 14 -23.58 -49.36 -14.20
CA ILE A 14 -24.13 -48.61 -13.07
C ILE A 14 -23.04 -48.02 -12.17
N ASP A 15 -23.37 -46.95 -11.42
CA ASP A 15 -22.41 -46.34 -10.49
C ASP A 15 -22.27 -47.13 -9.19
N ARG A 16 -23.38 -47.67 -8.69
CA ARG A 16 -23.47 -48.40 -7.42
C ARG A 16 -24.75 -49.22 -7.34
N ASP A 17 -24.68 -50.46 -6.88
CA ASP A 17 -25.85 -51.21 -6.42
C ASP A 17 -26.22 -50.77 -4.99
N LEU A 18 -27.41 -50.23 -4.81
CA LEU A 18 -27.87 -49.74 -3.51
C LEU A 18 -28.53 -50.83 -2.66
N THR A 19 -28.99 -51.90 -3.30
CA THR A 19 -29.52 -53.10 -2.63
C THR A 19 -28.41 -53.83 -1.91
N GLU A 20 -27.32 -54.12 -2.64
CA GLU A 20 -26.12 -54.73 -2.05
C GLU A 20 -25.53 -53.83 -0.95
N ALA A 21 -25.46 -52.52 -1.21
CA ALA A 21 -24.91 -51.58 -0.26
C ALA A 21 -25.72 -51.49 1.04
N VAL A 22 -27.06 -51.63 1.00
CA VAL A 22 -27.87 -51.59 2.23
C VAL A 22 -27.74 -52.89 3.01
N GLU A 23 -27.67 -54.04 2.34
CA GLU A 23 -27.46 -55.35 2.96
C GLU A 23 -26.12 -55.45 3.69
N GLN A 24 -25.08 -54.81 3.13
CA GLN A 24 -23.76 -54.71 3.73
C GLN A 24 -23.67 -53.63 4.82
N GLY A 25 -24.75 -52.91 5.12
CA GLY A 25 -24.76 -51.79 6.07
C GLY A 25 -23.99 -50.55 5.57
N GLY A 26 -23.67 -50.48 4.28
CA GLY A 26 -22.87 -49.43 3.64
C GLY A 26 -23.66 -48.18 3.21
N LEU A 27 -24.95 -48.10 3.49
CA LEU A 27 -25.76 -46.89 3.26
C LEU A 27 -25.87 -46.04 4.55
N PRO A 28 -25.37 -44.79 4.55
CA PRO A 28 -25.50 -43.92 5.71
C PRO A 28 -26.96 -43.48 5.91
N PRO A 29 -27.47 -43.44 7.16
CA PRO A 29 -28.81 -42.95 7.44
C PRO A 29 -28.93 -41.43 7.22
N ALA A 30 -30.15 -40.96 6.99
CA ALA A 30 -30.47 -39.54 6.98
C ALA A 30 -31.21 -39.14 8.27
N PHE A 31 -30.92 -37.93 8.76
CA PHE A 31 -31.38 -37.48 10.07
C PHE A 31 -32.35 -36.30 9.95
N ALA A 32 -33.43 -36.33 10.74
CA ALA A 32 -34.46 -35.29 10.76
C ALA A 32 -35.12 -35.02 9.39
N VAL A 33 -35.35 -36.07 8.60
CA VAL A 33 -35.90 -36.00 7.23
C VAL A 33 -37.30 -36.59 7.08
N GLY A 34 -38.02 -36.77 8.20
CA GLY A 34 -39.31 -37.48 8.24
C GLY A 34 -40.31 -37.00 7.18
N ASP A 35 -40.55 -35.68 7.11
CA ASP A 35 -41.55 -35.10 6.21
C ASP A 35 -41.25 -35.37 4.74
N VAL A 36 -39.99 -35.21 4.31
CA VAL A 36 -39.59 -35.41 2.91
C VAL A 36 -39.61 -36.90 2.54
N VAL A 37 -39.20 -37.77 3.47
CA VAL A 37 -39.28 -39.22 3.29
C VAL A 37 -40.73 -39.65 3.13
N SER A 38 -41.63 -39.17 4.00
CA SER A 38 -43.06 -39.48 3.91
C SER A 38 -43.68 -38.99 2.60
N GLN A 39 -43.35 -37.78 2.14
CA GLN A 39 -43.81 -37.29 0.83
C GLN A 39 -43.33 -38.17 -0.32
N ALA A 40 -42.06 -38.61 -0.29
CA ALA A 40 -41.54 -39.51 -1.32
C ALA A 40 -42.21 -40.89 -1.27
N GLU A 41 -42.45 -41.43 -0.08
CA GLU A 41 -43.21 -42.68 0.11
C GLU A 41 -44.65 -42.54 -0.40
N ASP A 42 -45.31 -41.41 -0.17
CA ASP A 42 -46.68 -41.15 -0.63
C ASP A 42 -46.75 -41.11 -2.16
N VAL A 43 -45.76 -40.48 -2.82
CA VAL A 43 -45.66 -40.50 -4.30
C VAL A 43 -45.47 -41.92 -4.81
N LEU A 44 -44.58 -42.70 -4.19
CA LEU A 44 -44.29 -44.07 -4.64
C LEU A 44 -45.46 -45.04 -4.38
N LYS A 45 -46.31 -44.77 -3.39
CA LYS A 45 -47.52 -45.56 -3.07
C LYS A 45 -48.76 -45.14 -3.85
N ALA A 46 -48.75 -43.95 -4.46
CA ALA A 46 -49.89 -43.43 -5.19
C ALA A 46 -50.30 -44.37 -6.33
N ILE A 47 -51.59 -44.37 -6.68
CA ILE A 47 -52.11 -45.17 -7.78
C ILE A 47 -51.60 -44.55 -9.10
N GLY A 48 -50.72 -45.30 -9.79
CA GLY A 48 -50.01 -44.87 -11.01
C GLY A 48 -48.48 -44.90 -10.82
N THR A 49 -47.71 -45.14 -11.88
CA THR A 49 -46.24 -45.26 -11.85
C THR A 49 -45.53 -43.91 -11.75
N ARG A 50 -45.94 -43.09 -10.77
CA ARG A 50 -45.36 -41.76 -10.55
C ARG A 50 -44.07 -41.84 -9.76
N SER A 51 -43.06 -41.16 -10.27
CA SER A 51 -41.69 -41.21 -9.79
C SER A 51 -41.35 -39.95 -9.01
N PRO A 52 -40.93 -40.05 -7.73
CA PRO A 52 -40.51 -38.88 -6.97
C PRO A 52 -39.16 -38.36 -7.49
N VAL A 53 -39.11 -37.07 -7.73
CA VAL A 53 -37.89 -36.34 -8.05
C VAL A 53 -37.58 -35.39 -6.91
N LEU A 54 -36.50 -35.64 -6.17
CA LEU A 54 -36.03 -34.73 -5.14
C LEU A 54 -35.36 -33.54 -5.81
N VAL A 55 -35.89 -32.34 -5.58
CA VAL A 55 -35.49 -31.13 -6.30
C VAL A 55 -34.97 -30.09 -5.31
N GLY A 56 -33.71 -29.66 -5.44
CA GLY A 56 -33.12 -28.71 -4.48
C GLY A 56 -31.64 -28.40 -4.76
N ALA A 57 -31.05 -27.51 -3.95
CA ALA A 57 -29.64 -27.12 -4.10
C ALA A 57 -28.65 -28.30 -3.91
N ARG A 58 -27.42 -28.17 -4.44
CA ARG A 58 -26.38 -29.19 -4.27
C ARG A 58 -25.87 -29.20 -2.82
N GLY A 59 -25.94 -30.35 -2.15
CA GLY A 59 -25.48 -30.48 -0.75
C GLY A 59 -26.59 -30.39 0.32
N ILE A 60 -27.84 -30.26 -0.11
CA ILE A 60 -29.01 -30.18 0.78
C ILE A 60 -29.47 -31.53 1.35
N GLY A 61 -28.88 -32.64 0.87
CA GLY A 61 -29.18 -33.99 1.36
C GLY A 61 -30.09 -34.84 0.46
N LYS A 62 -30.36 -34.46 -0.80
CA LYS A 62 -31.21 -35.25 -1.73
C LYS A 62 -30.86 -36.74 -1.78
N THR A 63 -29.60 -37.06 -2.05
CA THR A 63 -29.11 -38.44 -2.08
C THR A 63 -29.29 -39.17 -0.74
N ALA A 64 -29.14 -38.46 0.38
CA ALA A 64 -29.31 -39.04 1.71
C ALA A 64 -30.78 -39.44 1.97
N ILE A 65 -31.76 -38.68 1.45
CA ILE A 65 -33.18 -39.07 1.50
C ILE A 65 -33.41 -40.39 0.77
N VAL A 66 -32.83 -40.55 -0.42
CA VAL A 66 -32.96 -41.79 -1.19
C VAL A 66 -32.34 -42.98 -0.45
N TYR A 67 -31.16 -42.80 0.13
CA TYR A 67 -30.54 -43.84 0.96
C TYR A 67 -31.39 -44.19 2.17
N GLU A 68 -32.01 -43.20 2.82
CA GLU A 68 -32.92 -43.45 3.93
C GLU A 68 -34.19 -44.18 3.50
N LEU A 69 -34.79 -43.87 2.35
CA LEU A 69 -35.94 -44.62 1.81
C LEU A 69 -35.61 -46.12 1.66
N ILE A 70 -34.45 -46.42 1.07
CA ILE A 70 -33.99 -47.79 0.84
C ILE A 70 -33.72 -48.49 2.19
N ARG A 71 -33.04 -47.81 3.12
CA ARG A 71 -32.75 -48.32 4.47
C ARG A 71 -34.03 -48.64 5.24
N ARG A 72 -35.02 -47.75 5.20
CA ARG A 72 -36.33 -47.95 5.86
C ARG A 72 -37.09 -49.15 5.29
N ALA A 73 -37.06 -49.32 3.97
CA ALA A 73 -37.68 -50.46 3.30
C ALA A 73 -36.99 -51.78 3.67
N HIS A 74 -35.65 -51.79 3.71
CA HIS A 74 -34.85 -52.93 4.15
C HIS A 74 -35.16 -53.31 5.61
N ASP A 75 -35.16 -52.34 6.52
CA ASP A 75 -35.42 -52.50 7.96
C ASP A 75 -36.90 -52.78 8.30
N ARG A 76 -37.80 -52.77 7.30
CA ARG A 76 -39.25 -53.00 7.45
C ARG A 76 -39.91 -52.02 8.43
N ILE A 77 -39.50 -50.75 8.38
CA ILE A 77 -40.09 -49.71 9.24
C ILE A 77 -41.57 -49.54 8.87
N PRO A 78 -42.50 -49.46 9.86
CA PRO A 78 -43.91 -49.24 9.57
C PRO A 78 -44.13 -48.02 8.67
N GLY A 79 -44.88 -48.21 7.58
CA GLY A 79 -45.09 -47.19 6.56
C GLY A 79 -44.06 -47.17 5.43
N SER A 80 -42.94 -47.89 5.52
CA SER A 80 -41.98 -48.00 4.41
C SER A 80 -42.58 -48.69 3.18
N ILE A 81 -42.09 -48.35 1.99
CA ILE A 81 -42.54 -48.98 0.75
C ILE A 81 -41.88 -50.35 0.51
N SER A 82 -42.69 -51.38 0.24
CA SER A 82 -42.18 -52.74 0.02
C SER A 82 -41.43 -52.90 -1.30
N LEU A 83 -41.79 -52.12 -2.33
CA LEU A 83 -41.16 -52.13 -3.65
C LEU A 83 -39.63 -52.03 -3.57
N LEU A 84 -39.10 -51.09 -2.77
CA LEU A 84 -37.65 -50.86 -2.67
C LEU A 84 -36.89 -51.99 -1.97
N ARG A 85 -37.60 -52.94 -1.35
CA ARG A 85 -37.03 -54.16 -0.77
C ARG A 85 -37.15 -55.35 -1.72
N GLU A 86 -38.19 -55.36 -2.56
CA GLU A 86 -38.52 -56.45 -3.48
C GLU A 86 -37.85 -56.28 -4.85
N ALA A 87 -37.41 -55.07 -5.17
CA ALA A 87 -36.72 -54.73 -6.40
C ALA A 87 -35.24 -54.43 -6.16
N ARG A 88 -34.43 -54.67 -7.20
CA ARG A 88 -33.01 -54.28 -7.21
C ARG A 88 -32.90 -52.77 -7.48
N VAL A 89 -32.34 -52.01 -6.54
CA VAL A 89 -32.15 -50.55 -6.67
C VAL A 89 -30.74 -50.23 -7.16
N VAL A 90 -30.63 -49.60 -8.33
CA VAL A 90 -29.34 -49.26 -8.96
C VAL A 90 -29.17 -47.75 -9.11
N GLN A 91 -28.01 -47.23 -8.73
CA GLN A 91 -27.68 -45.81 -8.87
C GLN A 91 -26.99 -45.55 -10.21
N LEU A 92 -27.43 -44.50 -10.91
CA LEU A 92 -26.79 -43.98 -12.12
C LEU A 92 -26.76 -42.46 -12.14
N SER A 93 -25.68 -41.87 -12.66
CA SER A 93 -25.51 -40.43 -12.79
C SER A 93 -25.39 -40.03 -14.25
N LEU A 94 -26.35 -39.23 -14.73
CA LEU A 94 -26.32 -38.72 -16.11
C LEU A 94 -25.05 -37.90 -16.38
N ARG A 95 -24.57 -37.19 -15.34
CA ARG A 95 -23.30 -36.45 -15.38
C ARG A 95 -22.10 -37.38 -15.55
N ALA A 96 -22.04 -38.46 -14.77
CA ALA A 96 -20.94 -39.42 -14.85
C ALA A 96 -20.92 -40.13 -16.20
N ILE A 97 -22.10 -40.54 -16.70
CA ILE A 97 -22.26 -41.15 -18.02
C ILE A 97 -21.77 -40.20 -19.10
N SER A 98 -22.28 -38.97 -19.15
CA SER A 98 -21.85 -37.97 -20.14
C SER A 98 -20.35 -37.71 -20.11
N ALA A 99 -19.73 -37.69 -18.93
CA ALA A 99 -18.30 -37.43 -18.78
C ALA A 99 -17.39 -38.58 -19.27
N LYS A 100 -17.92 -39.80 -19.44
CA LYS A 100 -17.15 -40.96 -19.95
C LYS A 100 -16.85 -40.85 -21.44
N PHE A 101 -17.65 -40.09 -22.19
CA PHE A 101 -17.59 -40.04 -23.65
C PHE A 101 -17.13 -38.68 -24.16
N LYS A 102 -16.39 -38.67 -25.28
CA LYS A 102 -16.00 -37.43 -25.97
C LYS A 102 -17.11 -36.93 -26.88
N GLU A 103 -17.73 -37.84 -27.62
CA GLU A 103 -18.79 -37.54 -28.56
C GLU A 103 -20.16 -37.65 -27.89
N LYS A 104 -21.04 -36.67 -28.13
CA LYS A 104 -22.40 -36.65 -27.55
C LYS A 104 -23.22 -37.86 -28.02
N SER A 105 -23.07 -38.27 -29.28
CA SER A 105 -23.79 -39.41 -29.85
C SER A 105 -23.47 -40.73 -29.15
N ASP A 106 -22.20 -40.94 -28.78
CA ASP A 106 -21.78 -42.16 -28.09
C ASP A 106 -22.39 -42.24 -26.69
N ALA A 107 -22.44 -41.09 -26.00
CA ALA A 107 -23.08 -40.98 -24.69
C ALA A 107 -24.59 -41.24 -24.77
N THR A 108 -25.27 -40.71 -25.79
CA THR A 108 -26.71 -40.94 -26.02
C THR A 108 -27.00 -42.40 -26.32
N ASN A 109 -26.20 -43.04 -27.20
CA ASN A 109 -26.36 -44.45 -27.52
C ASN A 109 -26.15 -45.31 -26.26
N PHE A 110 -25.10 -45.03 -25.48
CA PHE A 110 -24.86 -45.73 -24.22
C PHE A 110 -26.01 -45.56 -23.23
N PHE A 111 -26.57 -44.36 -23.10
CA PHE A 111 -27.72 -44.13 -22.21
C PHE A 111 -28.96 -44.90 -22.68
N ALA A 112 -29.21 -44.95 -24.00
CA ALA A 112 -30.29 -45.74 -24.57
C ALA A 112 -30.11 -47.24 -24.33
N ASP A 113 -28.90 -47.76 -24.55
CA ASP A 113 -28.55 -49.16 -24.30
C ASP A 113 -28.72 -49.51 -22.81
N LEU A 114 -28.30 -48.62 -21.90
CA LEU A 114 -28.49 -48.78 -20.46
C LEU A 114 -29.98 -48.82 -20.08
N CYS A 115 -30.79 -47.89 -20.60
CA CYS A 115 -32.23 -47.89 -20.35
C CYS A 115 -32.91 -49.16 -20.87
N ALA A 116 -32.54 -49.62 -22.07
CA ALA A 116 -33.03 -50.88 -22.61
C ALA A 116 -32.62 -52.06 -21.71
N ALA A 117 -31.36 -52.12 -21.28
CA ALA A 117 -30.86 -53.16 -20.39
C ALA A 117 -31.57 -53.19 -19.04
N ILE A 118 -32.02 -52.05 -18.50
CA ILE A 118 -32.84 -51.95 -17.28
C ILE A 118 -34.24 -52.52 -17.52
N VAL A 119 -34.90 -52.12 -18.62
CA VAL A 119 -36.28 -52.55 -18.93
C VAL A 119 -36.37 -54.05 -19.22
N THR A 120 -35.33 -54.65 -19.80
CA THR A 120 -35.31 -56.08 -20.16
C THR A 120 -34.94 -57.02 -19.01
N GLN A 121 -34.63 -56.49 -17.81
CA GLN A 121 -34.30 -57.36 -16.67
C GLN A 121 -35.52 -58.22 -16.27
N PRO A 122 -35.32 -59.51 -15.97
CA PRO A 122 -36.41 -60.38 -15.55
C PRO A 122 -36.93 -60.04 -14.15
N GLU A 123 -36.07 -59.46 -13.31
CA GLU A 123 -36.42 -58.96 -11.97
C GLU A 123 -36.64 -57.44 -12.02
N PRO A 124 -37.55 -56.88 -11.19
CA PRO A 124 -37.80 -55.45 -11.17
C PRO A 124 -36.54 -54.69 -10.74
N VAL A 125 -36.11 -53.73 -11.55
CA VAL A 125 -34.94 -52.88 -11.29
C VAL A 125 -35.37 -51.43 -11.17
N VAL A 126 -35.26 -50.86 -9.98
CA VAL A 126 -35.59 -49.45 -9.71
C VAL A 126 -34.34 -48.58 -9.93
N PRO A 127 -34.26 -47.78 -11.01
CA PRO A 127 -33.15 -46.87 -11.19
C PRO A 127 -33.29 -45.65 -10.26
N PHE A 128 -32.20 -45.31 -9.59
CA PHE A 128 -31.99 -44.01 -8.96
C PHE A 128 -31.13 -43.12 -9.86
N ILE A 129 -31.79 -42.17 -10.54
CA ILE A 129 -31.18 -41.27 -11.52
C ILE A 129 -30.71 -39.97 -10.85
N ARG A 130 -29.39 -39.80 -10.78
CA ARG A 130 -28.75 -38.57 -10.31
C ARG A 130 -28.55 -37.56 -11.44
N ASP A 131 -28.78 -36.29 -11.08
CA ASP A 131 -28.72 -35.15 -12.01
C ASP A 131 -29.72 -35.28 -13.18
N ILE A 132 -30.97 -35.72 -12.93
CA ILE A 132 -31.99 -35.97 -13.98
C ILE A 132 -32.26 -34.77 -14.90
N HIS A 133 -32.18 -33.55 -14.35
CA HIS A 133 -32.28 -32.28 -15.07
C HIS A 133 -31.28 -32.15 -16.24
N LEU A 134 -30.17 -32.91 -16.25
CA LEU A 134 -29.23 -32.91 -17.37
C LEU A 134 -29.77 -33.58 -18.62
N ALA A 135 -30.86 -34.35 -18.52
CA ALA A 135 -31.48 -34.98 -19.69
C ALA A 135 -31.78 -33.94 -20.79
N TYR A 136 -32.24 -32.74 -20.40
CA TYR A 136 -32.49 -31.65 -21.34
C TYR A 136 -31.23 -31.18 -22.07
N ALA A 137 -30.16 -30.86 -21.32
CA ALA A 137 -28.91 -30.38 -21.92
C ALA A 137 -28.17 -31.44 -22.78
N LEU A 138 -28.48 -32.72 -22.56
CA LEU A 138 -27.87 -33.86 -23.22
C LEU A 138 -28.72 -34.40 -24.39
N ASP A 139 -29.89 -33.84 -24.64
CA ASP A 139 -30.89 -34.33 -25.60
C ASP A 139 -31.31 -35.80 -25.31
N TRP A 140 -31.46 -36.15 -24.03
CA TRP A 140 -31.79 -37.51 -23.54
C TRP A 140 -33.23 -37.66 -23.07
N GLU A 141 -34.04 -36.62 -23.19
CA GLU A 141 -35.45 -36.60 -22.80
C GLU A 141 -36.29 -37.68 -23.50
N PRO A 142 -36.13 -37.96 -24.82
CA PRO A 142 -36.88 -39.04 -25.46
C PRO A 142 -36.59 -40.41 -24.82
N THR A 143 -35.31 -40.68 -24.54
CA THR A 143 -34.86 -41.92 -23.89
C THR A 143 -35.34 -42.00 -22.45
N LEU A 144 -35.31 -40.88 -21.73
CA LEU A 144 -35.82 -40.79 -20.35
C LEU A 144 -37.34 -41.03 -20.31
N HIS A 145 -38.10 -40.41 -21.23
CA HIS A 145 -39.53 -40.63 -21.38
C HIS A 145 -39.83 -42.11 -21.65
N GLN A 146 -39.12 -42.71 -22.61
CA GLN A 146 -39.26 -44.13 -22.92
C GLN A 146 -39.03 -45.01 -21.67
N LEU A 147 -37.97 -44.73 -20.90
CA LEU A 147 -37.68 -45.46 -19.66
C LEU A 147 -38.86 -45.39 -18.68
N VAL A 148 -39.33 -44.17 -18.35
CA VAL A 148 -40.39 -43.99 -17.33
C VAL A 148 -41.76 -44.49 -17.78
N SER A 149 -42.04 -44.52 -19.09
CA SER A 149 -43.29 -45.05 -19.63
C SER A 149 -43.28 -46.57 -19.76
N GLN A 150 -42.12 -47.22 -19.92
CA GLN A 150 -42.01 -48.68 -20.07
C GLN A 150 -41.91 -49.42 -18.75
N LEU A 151 -41.40 -48.77 -17.69
CA LEU A 151 -41.31 -49.40 -16.37
C LEU A 151 -42.69 -49.50 -15.71
N GLU A 152 -43.03 -50.69 -15.21
CA GLU A 152 -44.25 -50.93 -14.42
C GLU A 152 -44.14 -50.44 -12.98
N HIS A 153 -42.97 -49.94 -12.59
CA HIS A 153 -42.67 -49.41 -11.26
C HIS A 153 -42.00 -48.02 -11.37
N PRO A 154 -42.19 -47.15 -10.37
CA PRO A 154 -41.58 -45.83 -10.38
C PRO A 154 -40.05 -45.87 -10.29
N ILE A 155 -39.43 -44.80 -10.76
CA ILE A 155 -37.99 -44.53 -10.59
C ILE A 155 -37.76 -43.61 -9.38
N LEU A 156 -36.52 -43.52 -8.92
CA LEU A 156 -36.08 -42.47 -7.98
C LEU A 156 -35.21 -41.48 -8.74
N ALA A 157 -35.31 -40.19 -8.44
CA ALA A 157 -34.44 -39.21 -9.10
C ALA A 157 -34.08 -38.02 -8.21
N GLU A 158 -32.96 -37.37 -8.53
CA GLU A 158 -32.58 -36.07 -7.96
C GLU A 158 -32.20 -35.04 -9.02
N GLY A 159 -32.61 -33.79 -8.80
CA GLY A 159 -32.46 -32.68 -9.73
C GLY A 159 -32.13 -31.34 -9.09
N LEU A 160 -31.81 -30.36 -9.95
CA LEU A 160 -31.77 -28.95 -9.60
C LEU A 160 -33.10 -28.29 -9.96
N PRO A 161 -33.61 -27.32 -9.17
CA PRO A 161 -34.95 -26.77 -9.37
C PRO A 161 -35.21 -26.20 -10.74
N ARG A 162 -34.44 -25.20 -11.15
CA ARG A 162 -34.70 -24.46 -12.38
C ARG A 162 -34.53 -25.33 -13.62
N GLU A 163 -33.46 -26.12 -13.67
CA GLU A 163 -33.18 -26.99 -14.81
C GLU A 163 -34.17 -28.15 -14.89
N PHE A 164 -34.74 -28.60 -13.77
CA PHE A 164 -35.81 -29.59 -13.77
C PHE A 164 -37.15 -28.99 -14.21
N ASP A 165 -37.48 -27.77 -13.77
CA ASP A 165 -38.66 -27.05 -14.25
C ASP A 165 -38.58 -26.85 -15.77
N GLN A 166 -37.41 -26.46 -16.30
CA GLN A 166 -37.16 -26.35 -17.74
C GLN A 166 -37.38 -27.68 -18.47
N LEU A 167 -36.86 -28.79 -17.94
CA LEU A 167 -37.10 -30.12 -18.52
C LEU A 167 -38.59 -30.40 -18.68
N LEU A 168 -39.40 -30.11 -17.65
CA LEU A 168 -40.84 -30.34 -17.67
C LEU A 168 -41.60 -29.34 -18.57
N GLU A 169 -41.13 -28.10 -18.69
CA GLU A 169 -41.72 -27.09 -19.58
C GLU A 169 -41.54 -27.46 -21.06
N TYR A 170 -40.36 -27.98 -21.44
CA TYR A 170 -40.07 -28.37 -22.83
C TYR A 170 -40.61 -29.76 -23.19
N TRP A 171 -40.69 -30.68 -22.21
CA TRP A 171 -41.17 -32.04 -22.40
C TRP A 171 -42.32 -32.35 -21.43
N THR A 172 -43.51 -31.84 -21.78
CA THR A 172 -44.70 -31.91 -20.92
C THR A 172 -45.14 -33.33 -20.60
N ASP A 173 -44.88 -34.30 -21.46
CA ASP A 173 -45.29 -35.71 -21.24
C ASP A 173 -44.60 -36.32 -20.01
N LEU A 174 -43.42 -35.83 -19.65
CA LEU A 174 -42.73 -36.23 -18.42
C LEU A 174 -43.49 -35.82 -17.15
N THR A 175 -44.38 -34.82 -17.23
CA THR A 175 -45.18 -34.37 -16.06
C THR A 175 -46.21 -35.40 -15.61
N GLU A 176 -46.58 -36.36 -16.46
CA GLU A 176 -47.48 -37.46 -16.10
C GLU A 176 -46.78 -38.50 -15.22
N HIS A 177 -45.46 -38.63 -15.38
CA HIS A 177 -44.63 -39.63 -14.73
C HIS A 177 -43.77 -39.09 -13.58
N LEU A 178 -43.36 -37.82 -13.62
CA LEU A 178 -42.41 -37.25 -12.65
C LEU A 178 -43.10 -36.27 -11.69
N VAL A 179 -42.86 -36.44 -10.39
CA VAL A 179 -43.39 -35.56 -9.34
C VAL A 179 -42.26 -34.87 -8.60
N ALA A 180 -42.20 -33.54 -8.69
CA ALA A 180 -41.21 -32.75 -7.97
C ALA A 180 -41.50 -32.71 -6.47
N ILE A 181 -40.51 -33.07 -5.65
CA ILE A 181 -40.50 -32.90 -4.19
C ILE A 181 -39.46 -31.83 -3.85
N PRO A 182 -39.89 -30.58 -3.58
CA PRO A 182 -38.97 -29.47 -3.36
C PRO A 182 -38.31 -29.59 -1.98
N MET A 183 -36.98 -29.60 -1.98
CA MET A 183 -36.15 -29.56 -0.78
C MET A 183 -35.60 -28.15 -0.56
N ARG A 184 -35.71 -27.68 0.69
CA ARG A 184 -35.16 -26.40 1.16
C ARG A 184 -34.02 -26.62 2.13
N GLU A 185 -33.17 -25.60 2.25
CA GLU A 185 -32.05 -25.64 3.18
C GLU A 185 -32.61 -25.67 4.61
N PRO A 186 -32.16 -26.61 5.47
CA PRO A 186 -32.69 -26.71 6.82
C PRO A 186 -32.38 -25.45 7.62
N ASP A 187 -33.35 -24.99 8.40
CA ASP A 187 -33.16 -23.85 9.29
C ASP A 187 -32.27 -24.19 10.50
N GLN A 188 -31.98 -23.19 11.35
CA GLN A 188 -31.14 -23.41 12.53
C GLN A 188 -31.69 -24.48 13.49
N HIS A 189 -33.01 -24.58 13.65
CA HIS A 189 -33.62 -25.53 14.56
C HIS A 189 -33.51 -26.95 14.00
N GLN A 190 -33.88 -27.13 12.74
CA GLN A 190 -33.72 -28.38 12.00
C GLN A 190 -32.26 -28.84 11.99
N MET A 191 -31.32 -27.90 11.80
CA MET A 191 -29.89 -28.20 11.84
C MET A 191 -29.41 -28.68 13.21
N ARG A 192 -29.91 -28.12 14.31
CA ARG A 192 -29.54 -28.59 15.66
C ARG A 192 -30.02 -30.02 15.89
N THR A 193 -31.27 -30.31 15.53
CA THR A 193 -31.85 -31.67 15.62
C THR A 193 -31.07 -32.66 14.76
N LEU A 194 -30.77 -32.28 13.51
CA LEU A 194 -30.01 -33.08 12.57
C LEU A 194 -28.61 -33.37 13.08
N LEU A 195 -27.85 -32.36 13.51
CA LEU A 195 -26.48 -32.54 14.00
C LEU A 195 -26.43 -33.34 15.29
N SER A 196 -27.40 -33.19 16.20
CA SER A 196 -27.50 -33.99 17.41
C SER A 196 -27.71 -35.47 17.10
N ALA A 197 -28.64 -35.78 16.19
CA ALA A 197 -28.92 -37.15 15.78
C ALA A 197 -27.74 -37.77 15.01
N TRP A 198 -27.12 -36.99 14.10
CA TRP A 198 -25.92 -37.39 13.38
C TRP A 198 -24.73 -37.63 14.33
N GLY A 199 -24.56 -36.79 15.35
CA GLY A 199 -23.49 -36.93 16.34
C GLY A 199 -23.65 -38.20 17.18
N THR A 200 -24.88 -38.50 17.62
CA THR A 200 -25.21 -39.74 18.36
C THR A 200 -24.92 -40.98 17.52
N TRP A 201 -25.30 -40.95 16.23
CA TRP A 201 -24.98 -42.04 15.32
C TRP A 201 -23.46 -42.17 15.09
N THR A 202 -22.77 -41.05 14.89
CA THR A 202 -21.31 -41.04 14.71
C THR A 202 -20.58 -41.63 15.93
N GLU A 203 -21.05 -41.33 17.13
CA GLU A 203 -20.52 -41.91 18.36
C GLU A 203 -20.72 -43.42 18.43
N SER A 204 -21.87 -43.93 17.99
CA SER A 204 -22.10 -45.38 17.94
C SER A 204 -21.20 -46.10 16.94
N GLN A 205 -20.83 -45.43 15.84
CA GLN A 205 -19.95 -46.00 14.81
C GLN A 205 -18.46 -45.92 15.19
N THR A 206 -18.03 -44.80 15.79
CA THR A 206 -16.61 -44.49 15.99
C THR A 206 -16.15 -44.61 17.43
N GLY A 207 -17.09 -44.76 18.38
CA GLY A 207 -16.82 -44.68 19.82
C GLY A 207 -16.42 -43.29 20.31
N ARG A 208 -16.60 -42.25 19.47
CA ARG A 208 -16.22 -40.86 19.76
C ARG A 208 -17.44 -39.95 19.75
N GLY A 209 -17.83 -39.46 20.93
CA GLY A 209 -18.88 -38.46 21.10
C GLY A 209 -18.45 -37.02 20.78
N PHE A 210 -19.32 -36.07 21.10
CA PHE A 210 -19.10 -34.62 20.95
C PHE A 210 -19.34 -33.92 22.29
N GLU A 211 -18.49 -32.95 22.64
CA GLU A 211 -18.71 -32.12 23.82
C GLU A 211 -19.85 -31.13 23.61
N ASP A 212 -20.41 -30.65 24.72
CA ASP A 212 -21.41 -29.59 24.73
C ASP A 212 -20.90 -28.36 23.96
N GLY A 213 -21.66 -27.96 22.95
CA GLY A 213 -21.33 -26.81 22.11
C GLY A 213 -20.56 -27.13 20.83
N ALA A 214 -19.96 -28.31 20.65
CA ALA A 214 -19.20 -28.63 19.43
C ALA A 214 -20.06 -28.54 18.14
N HIS A 215 -21.28 -29.11 18.18
CA HIS A 215 -22.25 -28.99 17.08
C HIS A 215 -22.67 -27.53 16.82
N ARG A 216 -22.90 -26.76 17.89
CA ARG A 216 -23.27 -25.34 17.81
C ARG A 216 -22.14 -24.53 17.17
N THR A 217 -20.90 -24.73 17.60
CA THR A 217 -19.72 -24.07 17.03
C THR A 217 -19.56 -24.43 15.56
N ALA A 218 -19.68 -25.71 15.17
CA ALA A 218 -19.61 -26.09 13.77
C ALA A 218 -20.69 -25.41 12.92
N LEU A 219 -21.93 -25.36 13.43
CA LEU A 219 -23.04 -24.67 12.78
C LEU A 219 -22.77 -23.18 12.62
N GLU A 220 -22.33 -22.51 13.68
CA GLU A 220 -22.02 -21.07 13.70
C GLU A 220 -20.87 -20.72 12.74
N LEU A 221 -19.76 -21.44 12.79
CA LEU A 221 -18.59 -21.20 11.94
C LEU A 221 -18.93 -21.41 10.46
N THR A 222 -19.60 -22.51 10.13
CA THR A 222 -19.97 -22.79 8.73
C THR A 222 -21.09 -21.90 8.21
N ALA A 223 -21.98 -21.40 9.07
CA ALA A 223 -22.93 -20.36 8.69
C ALA A 223 -22.21 -19.05 8.33
N ARG A 224 -21.23 -18.65 9.15
CA ARG A 224 -20.55 -17.36 9.04
C ARG A 224 -19.56 -17.29 7.89
N PHE A 225 -18.78 -18.35 7.69
CA PHE A 225 -17.59 -18.31 6.83
C PHE A 225 -17.66 -19.24 5.61
N MET A 226 -18.75 -20.01 5.46
CA MET A 226 -18.97 -20.90 4.32
C MET A 226 -20.35 -20.63 3.69
N GLY A 227 -20.61 -19.36 3.37
CA GLY A 227 -21.86 -18.90 2.76
C GLY A 227 -22.08 -19.33 1.31
N ASP A 228 -21.06 -19.89 0.66
CA ASP A 228 -21.09 -20.44 -0.70
C ASP A 228 -21.67 -21.86 -0.78
N ARG A 229 -21.83 -22.53 0.37
CA ARG A 229 -22.31 -23.91 0.45
C ARG A 229 -23.60 -23.97 1.27
N PRO A 230 -24.56 -24.83 0.90
CA PRO A 230 -25.76 -25.01 1.70
C PRO A 230 -25.54 -25.99 2.85
N PHE A 231 -26.37 -25.83 3.88
CA PHE A 231 -26.64 -26.85 4.88
C PHE A 231 -27.46 -28.01 4.29
N PRO A 232 -27.37 -29.23 4.89
CA PRO A 232 -26.57 -29.57 6.07
C PRO A 232 -25.10 -29.90 5.77
N ARG A 233 -24.74 -30.13 4.50
CA ARG A 233 -23.46 -30.71 4.11
C ARG A 233 -22.24 -30.00 4.70
N LYS A 234 -22.18 -28.67 4.67
CA LYS A 234 -20.99 -27.94 5.16
C LYS A 234 -20.69 -28.17 6.65
N ALA A 235 -21.70 -28.28 7.50
CA ALA A 235 -21.53 -28.54 8.93
C ALA A 235 -21.12 -30.00 9.19
N ILE A 236 -21.81 -30.94 8.53
CA ILE A 236 -21.47 -32.37 8.65
C ILE A 236 -20.05 -32.63 8.15
N ASP A 237 -19.69 -32.07 6.99
CA ASP A 237 -18.35 -32.25 6.41
C ASP A 237 -17.26 -31.70 7.35
N LEU A 238 -17.50 -30.56 8.03
CA LEU A 238 -16.57 -30.03 9.03
C LEU A 238 -16.43 -30.98 10.23
N LEU A 239 -17.55 -31.43 10.80
CA LEU A 239 -17.55 -32.30 11.98
C LEU A 239 -16.94 -33.67 11.67
N ARG A 240 -17.33 -34.29 10.56
CA ARG A 240 -16.77 -35.57 10.10
C ARG A 240 -15.26 -35.46 9.91
N GLN A 241 -14.80 -34.45 9.20
CA GLN A 241 -13.36 -34.21 9.03
C GLN A 241 -12.64 -33.90 10.34
N THR A 242 -13.34 -33.39 11.36
CA THR A 242 -12.77 -33.18 12.71
C THR A 242 -12.60 -34.53 13.42
N VAL A 243 -13.59 -35.42 13.32
CA VAL A 243 -13.50 -36.80 13.83
C VAL A 243 -12.34 -37.53 13.14
N ASP A 244 -12.28 -37.50 11.81
CA ASP A 244 -11.22 -38.13 11.01
C ASP A 244 -9.83 -37.59 11.38
N PHE A 245 -9.72 -36.27 11.58
CA PHE A 245 -8.47 -35.61 11.94
C PHE A 245 -7.93 -36.04 13.32
N LEU A 246 -8.79 -36.42 14.26
CA LEU A 246 -8.38 -36.89 15.58
C LEU A 246 -7.90 -38.35 15.58
N GLY A 247 -8.08 -39.06 14.47
CA GLY A 247 -7.65 -40.44 14.28
C GLY A 247 -8.46 -41.47 15.08
N GLU A 248 -8.20 -42.74 14.76
CA GLU A 248 -8.76 -43.91 15.43
C GLU A 248 -7.96 -44.20 16.71
N GLY A 249 -8.63 -44.38 17.86
CA GLY A 249 -7.99 -44.79 19.13
C GLY A 249 -8.08 -43.81 20.31
N GLY A 250 -8.67 -42.63 20.15
CA GLY A 250 -8.94 -41.70 21.26
C GLY A 250 -10.42 -41.67 21.65
N HIS A 251 -10.77 -42.10 22.87
CA HIS A 251 -12.17 -42.05 23.36
C HIS A 251 -12.64 -40.65 23.78
N ARG A 252 -11.76 -39.64 23.77
CA ARG A 252 -12.18 -38.29 24.17
C ARG A 252 -13.19 -37.72 23.18
N PRO A 253 -14.27 -37.07 23.65
CA PRO A 253 -15.23 -36.43 22.78
C PRO A 253 -14.57 -35.29 21.96
N VAL A 254 -15.16 -34.99 20.80
CA VAL A 254 -14.74 -33.86 19.96
C VAL A 254 -15.06 -32.56 20.70
N SER A 255 -14.01 -31.80 21.02
CA SER A 255 -14.15 -30.53 21.73
C SER A 255 -14.47 -29.35 20.80
N VAL A 256 -14.95 -28.24 21.37
CA VAL A 256 -15.11 -26.96 20.65
C VAL A 256 -13.80 -26.53 19.99
N ARG A 257 -12.67 -26.66 20.71
CA ARG A 257 -11.34 -26.33 20.20
C ARG A 257 -10.91 -27.20 19.04
N ASP A 258 -11.31 -28.48 19.01
CA ASP A 258 -11.03 -29.37 17.88
C ASP A 258 -11.76 -28.91 16.61
N VAL A 259 -13.03 -28.52 16.73
CA VAL A 259 -13.82 -27.98 15.63
C VAL A 259 -13.21 -26.68 15.12
N VAL A 260 -12.88 -25.73 16.01
CA VAL A 260 -12.24 -24.46 15.66
C VAL A 260 -10.91 -24.71 14.94
N ARG A 261 -10.04 -25.54 15.52
CA ARG A 261 -8.74 -25.88 14.94
C ARG A 261 -8.89 -26.49 13.54
N ARG A 262 -9.82 -27.44 13.37
CA ARG A 262 -10.05 -28.06 12.07
C ARG A 262 -10.61 -27.06 11.06
N PHE A 263 -11.56 -26.23 11.50
CA PHE A 263 -12.14 -25.17 10.69
C PHE A 263 -11.05 -24.19 10.20
N SER A 264 -10.17 -23.72 11.08
CA SER A 264 -9.06 -22.84 10.75
C SER A 264 -8.06 -23.48 9.79
N GLN A 265 -7.76 -24.78 9.92
CA GLN A 265 -6.90 -25.49 8.94
C GLN A 265 -7.52 -25.52 7.54
N LEU A 266 -8.83 -25.77 7.45
CA LEU A 266 -9.55 -25.89 6.18
C LEU A 266 -9.74 -24.54 5.48
N THR A 267 -10.09 -23.51 6.26
CA THR A 267 -10.47 -22.19 5.73
C THR A 267 -9.32 -21.20 5.73
N ARG A 268 -8.26 -21.47 6.50
CA ARG A 268 -7.17 -20.54 6.85
C ARG A 268 -7.62 -19.30 7.62
N VAL A 269 -8.83 -19.29 8.16
CA VAL A 269 -9.28 -18.22 9.05
C VAL A 269 -8.49 -18.34 10.38
N PRO A 270 -7.92 -17.25 10.92
CA PRO A 270 -7.11 -17.31 12.14
C PRO A 270 -7.96 -17.73 13.33
N PRO A 271 -7.50 -18.68 14.18
CA PRO A 271 -8.22 -19.10 15.39
C PRO A 271 -8.67 -17.91 16.25
N ARG A 272 -7.80 -16.91 16.46
CA ARG A 272 -8.12 -15.67 17.18
C ARG A 272 -9.35 -14.91 16.69
N LEU A 273 -9.80 -15.10 15.44
CA LEU A 273 -11.03 -14.48 14.92
C LEU A 273 -12.29 -15.31 15.15
N VAL A 274 -12.15 -16.61 15.37
CA VAL A 274 -13.26 -17.58 15.35
C VAL A 274 -13.44 -18.35 16.65
N ASP A 275 -12.38 -18.50 17.43
CA ASP A 275 -12.40 -19.11 18.75
C ASP A 275 -13.07 -18.14 19.74
N PRO A 276 -14.17 -18.51 20.41
CA PRO A 276 -14.79 -17.65 21.41
C PRO A 276 -13.92 -17.45 22.67
N ASP A 277 -13.02 -18.37 22.99
CA ASP A 277 -12.21 -18.34 24.22
C ASP A 277 -10.93 -17.51 24.04
N GLU A 278 -10.49 -17.28 22.80
CA GLU A 278 -9.28 -16.53 22.49
C GLU A 278 -9.60 -15.03 22.45
N GLN A 279 -8.91 -14.21 23.25
CA GLN A 279 -9.09 -12.76 23.18
C GLN A 279 -8.42 -12.18 21.93
N LEU A 280 -9.03 -11.15 21.36
CA LEU A 280 -8.45 -10.38 20.26
C LEU A 280 -8.18 -8.95 20.73
N ASP A 281 -6.90 -8.58 20.82
CA ASP A 281 -6.53 -7.20 21.14
C ASP A 281 -6.68 -6.31 19.90
N LEU A 282 -7.68 -5.44 19.91
CA LEU A 282 -7.91 -4.49 18.82
C LEU A 282 -6.79 -3.46 18.69
N ALA A 283 -6.03 -3.18 19.75
CA ALA A 283 -4.86 -2.31 19.69
C ALA A 283 -3.72 -2.96 18.89
N GLU A 284 -3.53 -4.28 19.02
CA GLU A 284 -2.59 -5.05 18.19
C GLU A 284 -3.02 -4.99 16.72
N VAL A 285 -4.31 -5.19 16.43
CA VAL A 285 -4.83 -5.09 15.04
C VAL A 285 -4.62 -3.69 14.48
N HIS A 286 -4.94 -2.66 15.25
CA HIS A 286 -4.72 -1.27 14.86
C HIS A 286 -3.25 -0.99 14.56
N THR A 287 -2.34 -1.41 15.45
CA THR A 287 -0.89 -1.26 15.25
C THR A 287 -0.43 -2.00 13.99
N PHE A 288 -0.86 -3.26 13.80
CA PHE A 288 -0.52 -4.06 12.62
C PHE A 288 -0.86 -3.34 11.31
N VAL A 289 -2.07 -2.76 11.22
CA VAL A 289 -2.53 -2.07 10.01
C VAL A 289 -1.88 -0.69 9.88
N SER A 290 -1.85 0.11 10.96
CA SER A 290 -1.37 1.50 10.92
C SER A 290 0.14 1.65 10.65
N GLU A 291 0.97 0.72 11.15
CA GLU A 291 2.41 0.69 10.83
C GLU A 291 2.67 0.44 9.34
N ARG A 292 1.76 -0.29 8.68
CA ARG A 292 1.92 -0.70 7.28
C ARG A 292 1.13 0.17 6.30
N LEU A 293 0.04 0.81 6.74
CA LEU A 293 -0.85 1.69 5.97
C LEU A 293 -0.71 3.14 6.46
N LEU A 294 0.33 3.81 5.99
CA LEU A 294 0.71 5.13 6.49
C LEU A 294 -0.20 6.25 5.96
N GLY A 295 -0.62 7.14 6.88
CA GLY A 295 -1.37 8.35 6.56
C GLY A 295 -2.86 8.15 6.24
N GLN A 296 -3.42 6.95 6.46
CA GLN A 296 -4.80 6.60 6.08
C GLN A 296 -5.63 6.14 7.28
N GLN A 297 -5.76 6.98 8.32
CA GLN A 297 -6.38 6.58 9.59
C GLN A 297 -7.84 6.13 9.44
N GLU A 298 -8.60 6.76 8.55
CA GLU A 298 -9.99 6.36 8.32
C GLU A 298 -10.11 4.91 7.81
N ALA A 299 -9.19 4.49 6.94
CA ALA A 299 -9.14 3.14 6.42
C ALA A 299 -8.72 2.14 7.51
N VAL A 300 -7.78 2.51 8.38
CA VAL A 300 -7.37 1.71 9.55
C VAL A 300 -8.58 1.48 10.46
N ASP A 301 -9.29 2.54 10.84
CA ASP A 301 -10.46 2.47 11.72
C ASP A 301 -11.60 1.62 11.13
N ALA A 302 -11.83 1.74 9.82
CA ALA A 302 -12.84 0.94 9.13
C ALA A 302 -12.51 -0.56 9.17
N VAL A 303 -11.24 -0.92 8.93
CA VAL A 303 -10.77 -2.31 8.97
C VAL A 303 -10.83 -2.87 10.39
N VAL A 304 -10.33 -2.14 11.39
CA VAL A 304 -10.36 -2.58 12.80
C VAL A 304 -11.79 -2.80 13.27
N ARG A 305 -12.72 -1.90 12.93
CA ARG A 305 -14.15 -2.04 13.27
C ARG A 305 -14.78 -3.28 12.64
N MET A 306 -14.49 -3.54 11.36
CA MET A 306 -15.00 -4.75 10.69
C MET A 306 -14.44 -6.01 11.34
N ILE A 307 -13.15 -6.06 11.66
CA ILE A 307 -12.54 -7.19 12.38
C ILE A 307 -13.20 -7.39 13.75
N ALA A 308 -13.52 -6.30 14.46
CA ALA A 308 -14.24 -6.37 15.72
C ALA A 308 -15.67 -6.94 15.56
N LEU A 309 -16.43 -6.49 14.56
CA LEU A 309 -17.76 -7.04 14.24
C LEU A 309 -17.70 -8.52 13.88
N MET A 310 -16.69 -8.92 13.10
CA MET A 310 -16.43 -10.31 12.77
C MET A 310 -16.12 -11.11 14.03
N LYS A 311 -15.19 -10.69 14.88
CA LYS A 311 -14.85 -11.39 16.14
C LYS A 311 -16.05 -11.52 17.07
N ALA A 312 -16.84 -10.45 17.22
CA ALA A 312 -18.03 -10.42 18.05
C ALA A 312 -19.21 -11.24 17.49
N GLY A 313 -19.13 -11.69 16.23
CA GLY A 313 -20.23 -12.42 15.57
C GLY A 313 -21.47 -11.55 15.30
N LEU A 314 -21.29 -10.23 15.19
CA LEU A 314 -22.38 -9.26 15.02
C LEU A 314 -22.59 -8.82 13.55
N ALA A 315 -21.90 -9.46 12.60
CA ALA A 315 -22.07 -9.20 11.18
C ALA A 315 -23.37 -9.83 10.64
N ASP A 316 -24.06 -9.13 9.72
CA ASP A 316 -25.23 -9.68 9.03
C ASP A 316 -24.79 -10.74 8.01
N LEU A 317 -25.15 -12.00 8.25
CA LEU A 317 -24.74 -13.14 7.41
C LEU A 317 -25.44 -13.20 6.03
N ARG A 318 -26.39 -12.30 5.79
CA ARG A 318 -27.06 -12.13 4.50
C ARG A 318 -26.33 -11.17 3.57
N ARG A 319 -25.32 -10.45 4.07
CA ARG A 319 -24.52 -9.49 3.29
C ARG A 319 -23.04 -9.89 3.37
N PRO A 320 -22.16 -9.32 2.52
CA PRO A 320 -20.72 -9.44 2.74
C PRO A 320 -20.32 -8.94 4.14
N PHE A 321 -19.21 -9.43 4.70
CA PHE A 321 -18.69 -8.99 6.00
C PHE A 321 -18.37 -7.49 6.06
N GLY A 322 -18.11 -6.89 4.90
CA GLY A 322 -17.98 -5.46 4.72
C GLY A 322 -17.86 -5.14 3.24
N THR A 323 -18.54 -4.07 2.83
CA THR A 323 -18.60 -3.59 1.45
C THR A 323 -18.06 -2.16 1.44
N PHE A 324 -16.81 -1.98 1.02
CA PHE A 324 -16.11 -0.69 1.09
C PHE A 324 -15.89 -0.09 -0.28
N LEU A 325 -16.09 1.22 -0.41
CA LEU A 325 -15.63 2.00 -1.55
C LEU A 325 -14.46 2.88 -1.13
N PHE A 326 -13.25 2.52 -1.53
CA PHE A 326 -12.02 3.27 -1.25
C PHE A 326 -11.81 4.31 -2.34
N VAL A 327 -11.86 5.59 -1.99
CA VAL A 327 -11.80 6.71 -2.94
C VAL A 327 -10.55 7.54 -2.69
N GLY A 328 -9.77 7.87 -3.72
CA GLY A 328 -8.59 8.73 -3.57
C GLY A 328 -7.64 8.68 -4.76
N PRO A 329 -6.48 9.37 -4.72
CA PRO A 329 -5.53 9.37 -5.83
C PRO A 329 -4.82 8.03 -6.03
N THR A 330 -4.11 7.88 -7.14
CA THR A 330 -3.34 6.65 -7.40
C THR A 330 -2.14 6.55 -6.47
N GLY A 331 -1.82 5.32 -6.03
CA GLY A 331 -0.61 5.05 -5.25
C GLY A 331 -0.64 5.47 -3.78
N VAL A 332 -1.79 5.84 -3.21
CA VAL A 332 -1.93 6.20 -1.78
C VAL A 332 -2.16 5.03 -0.82
N GLY A 333 -2.46 3.83 -1.34
CA GLY A 333 -2.60 2.63 -0.52
C GLY A 333 -3.95 1.92 -0.59
N LYS A 334 -4.88 2.29 -1.49
CA LYS A 334 -6.20 1.63 -1.64
C LYS A 334 -6.10 0.11 -1.82
N THR A 335 -5.41 -0.33 -2.87
CA THR A 335 -5.14 -1.76 -3.15
C THR A 335 -4.28 -2.40 -2.06
N TRP A 336 -3.35 -1.63 -1.46
CA TRP A 336 -2.46 -2.11 -0.41
C TRP A 336 -3.24 -2.45 0.88
N CYS A 337 -4.26 -1.66 1.23
CA CYS A 337 -5.15 -1.95 2.35
C CYS A 337 -5.86 -3.30 2.19
N ALA A 338 -6.37 -3.62 0.99
CA ALA A 338 -6.96 -4.92 0.70
C ALA A 338 -5.95 -6.08 0.84
N GLN A 339 -4.71 -5.86 0.40
CA GLN A 339 -3.61 -6.82 0.55
C GLN A 339 -3.20 -7.03 2.02
N LEU A 340 -3.12 -5.96 2.80
CA LEU A 340 -2.85 -6.03 4.25
C LEU A 340 -3.94 -6.78 4.99
N LEU A 341 -5.20 -6.60 4.60
CA LEU A 341 -6.31 -7.35 5.16
C LEU A 341 -6.18 -8.85 4.86
N ALA A 342 -5.83 -9.21 3.63
CA ALA A 342 -5.57 -10.61 3.28
C ALA A 342 -4.36 -11.19 4.04
N GLU A 343 -3.30 -10.40 4.22
CA GLU A 343 -2.15 -10.78 5.05
C GLU A 343 -2.56 -11.02 6.51
N TYR A 344 -3.35 -10.12 7.10
CA TYR A 344 -3.83 -10.27 8.47
C TYR A 344 -4.72 -11.50 8.65
N LEU A 345 -5.62 -11.75 7.69
CA LEU A 345 -6.59 -12.84 7.74
C LEU A 345 -5.98 -14.19 7.37
N PHE A 346 -4.99 -14.25 6.49
CA PHE A 346 -4.55 -15.51 5.89
C PHE A 346 -3.04 -15.77 5.98
N GLY A 347 -2.27 -14.79 6.45
CA GLY A 347 -0.81 -14.79 6.35
C GLY A 347 -0.29 -14.59 4.92
N ASP A 348 -1.17 -14.28 3.96
CA ASP A 348 -0.80 -14.15 2.55
C ASP A 348 -1.55 -12.99 1.88
N ARG A 349 -0.80 -11.93 1.54
CA ARG A 349 -1.28 -10.73 0.85
C ARG A 349 -1.80 -10.98 -0.57
N HIS A 350 -1.45 -12.11 -1.18
CA HIS A 350 -1.89 -12.48 -2.53
C HIS A 350 -3.21 -13.26 -2.54
N ARG A 351 -3.71 -13.68 -1.37
CA ARG A 351 -4.99 -14.38 -1.23
C ARG A 351 -6.18 -13.42 -1.31
N ILE A 352 -6.26 -12.74 -2.46
CA ILE A 352 -7.34 -11.84 -2.83
C ILE A 352 -7.96 -12.30 -4.15
N VAL A 353 -9.29 -12.24 -4.24
CA VAL A 353 -9.99 -12.39 -5.51
C VAL A 353 -10.00 -11.01 -6.16
N ARG A 354 -9.03 -10.74 -7.04
CA ARG A 354 -8.94 -9.43 -7.71
C ARG A 354 -9.67 -9.45 -9.05
N VAL A 355 -10.45 -8.41 -9.33
CA VAL A 355 -11.10 -8.16 -10.61
C VAL A 355 -10.82 -6.71 -11.03
N ASN A 356 -10.22 -6.54 -12.21
CA ASN A 356 -9.85 -5.24 -12.75
C ASN A 356 -11.01 -4.68 -13.58
N MET A 357 -11.64 -3.62 -13.11
CA MET A 357 -12.84 -3.06 -13.73
C MET A 357 -12.55 -2.23 -14.99
N ALA A 358 -11.29 -1.82 -15.18
CA ALA A 358 -10.86 -1.15 -16.40
C ALA A 358 -10.87 -2.07 -17.64
N GLU A 359 -11.01 -3.39 -17.46
CA GLU A 359 -11.22 -4.34 -18.56
C GLU A 359 -12.68 -4.37 -19.05
N TYR A 360 -13.61 -3.74 -18.33
CA TYR A 360 -15.07 -3.86 -18.55
C TYR A 360 -15.74 -2.51 -18.87
N THR A 361 -15.21 -1.79 -19.85
CA THR A 361 -15.62 -0.41 -20.21
C THR A 361 -16.85 -0.30 -21.11
N GLU A 362 -17.43 -1.41 -21.56
CA GLU A 362 -18.52 -1.43 -22.54
C GLU A 362 -19.77 -2.11 -21.95
N PRO A 363 -20.98 -1.72 -22.37
CA PRO A 363 -22.22 -2.25 -21.79
C PRO A 363 -22.37 -3.78 -21.86
N HIS A 364 -21.83 -4.40 -22.91
CA HIS A 364 -21.95 -5.85 -23.11
C HIS A 364 -21.00 -6.65 -22.20
N HIS A 365 -19.97 -6.02 -21.62
CA HIS A 365 -19.05 -6.65 -20.67
C HIS A 365 -19.74 -7.09 -19.37
N ALA A 366 -20.94 -6.60 -19.06
CA ALA A 366 -21.74 -7.11 -17.96
C ALA A 366 -21.97 -8.63 -18.10
N LEU A 367 -22.24 -9.12 -19.32
CA LEU A 367 -22.40 -10.55 -19.60
C LEU A 367 -21.06 -11.30 -19.50
N THR A 368 -19.93 -10.65 -19.74
CA THR A 368 -18.59 -11.25 -19.53
C THR A 368 -18.29 -11.41 -18.04
N VAL A 369 -18.64 -10.42 -17.21
CA VAL A 369 -18.38 -10.43 -15.76
C VAL A 369 -19.30 -11.42 -15.04
N PHE A 370 -20.60 -11.30 -15.24
CA PHE A 370 -21.62 -12.08 -14.51
C PHE A 370 -22.02 -13.38 -15.22
N GLY A 371 -21.71 -13.50 -16.51
CA GLY A 371 -21.99 -14.69 -17.32
C GLY A 371 -23.07 -14.45 -18.37
N ASN A 372 -22.92 -15.08 -19.52
CA ASN A 372 -23.87 -14.98 -20.64
C ASN A 372 -24.77 -16.23 -20.69
N PRO A 373 -26.08 -16.13 -20.39
CA PRO A 373 -26.99 -17.28 -20.45
C PRO A 373 -27.06 -17.97 -21.81
N HIS A 374 -26.82 -17.21 -22.89
CA HIS A 374 -26.90 -17.71 -24.26
C HIS A 374 -25.55 -18.17 -24.82
N ALA A 375 -24.48 -18.15 -24.03
CA ALA A 375 -23.18 -18.63 -24.51
C ALA A 375 -23.17 -20.15 -24.67
N HIS A 376 -22.48 -20.64 -25.69
CA HIS A 376 -22.31 -22.07 -25.94
C HIS A 376 -21.40 -22.76 -24.91
N SER A 377 -20.42 -22.02 -24.36
CA SER A 377 -19.47 -22.58 -23.41
C SER A 377 -19.93 -22.41 -21.96
N VAL A 378 -19.78 -23.46 -21.15
CA VAL A 378 -20.04 -23.44 -19.70
C VAL A 378 -19.24 -22.34 -18.99
N VAL A 379 -18.02 -22.10 -19.48
CA VAL A 379 -17.08 -21.12 -18.93
C VAL A 379 -17.65 -19.70 -19.08
N ASP A 380 -18.19 -19.39 -20.25
CA ASP A 380 -18.75 -18.07 -20.55
C ASP A 380 -20.12 -17.88 -19.90
N GLN A 381 -20.92 -18.95 -19.78
CA GLN A 381 -22.18 -18.91 -19.03
C GLN A 381 -21.96 -18.60 -17.55
N ARG A 382 -20.83 -19.02 -16.95
CA ARG A 382 -20.48 -18.68 -15.56
C ARG A 382 -19.94 -17.26 -15.40
N GLY A 383 -19.37 -16.68 -16.45
CA GLY A 383 -18.72 -15.37 -16.38
C GLY A 383 -17.38 -15.38 -15.64
N VAL A 384 -16.69 -14.24 -15.63
CA VAL A 384 -15.38 -14.10 -14.99
C VAL A 384 -15.48 -14.11 -13.47
N LEU A 385 -16.46 -13.41 -12.90
CA LEU A 385 -16.58 -13.24 -11.45
C LEU A 385 -16.82 -14.59 -10.76
N SER A 386 -17.79 -15.37 -11.23
CA SER A 386 -18.15 -16.66 -10.63
C SER A 386 -16.96 -17.62 -10.62
N ARG A 387 -16.17 -17.62 -11.71
CA ARG A 387 -14.99 -18.47 -11.84
C ARG A 387 -13.88 -18.07 -10.88
N ARG A 388 -13.66 -16.78 -10.66
CA ARG A 388 -12.64 -16.29 -9.72
C ARG A 388 -13.03 -16.52 -8.25
N LEU A 389 -14.33 -16.50 -7.95
CA LEU A 389 -14.86 -16.79 -6.61
C LEU A 389 -14.88 -18.29 -6.30
N GLN A 390 -14.89 -19.16 -7.32
CA GLN A 390 -14.94 -20.60 -7.15
C GLN A 390 -13.78 -21.11 -6.27
N GLY A 391 -14.12 -21.86 -5.22
CA GLY A 391 -13.14 -22.44 -4.28
C GLY A 391 -12.63 -21.46 -3.21
N ASN A 392 -13.07 -20.21 -3.20
CA ASN A 392 -12.71 -19.19 -2.22
C ASN A 392 -13.94 -18.81 -1.36
N PRO A 393 -14.32 -19.64 -0.36
CA PRO A 393 -15.55 -19.40 0.41
C PRO A 393 -15.48 -18.17 1.32
N PHE A 394 -14.29 -17.86 1.84
CA PHE A 394 -14.01 -16.68 2.67
C PHE A 394 -12.73 -16.02 2.19
N GLY A 395 -12.76 -14.70 1.99
CA GLY A 395 -11.69 -13.97 1.32
C GLY A 395 -11.98 -12.48 1.14
N VAL A 396 -11.04 -11.79 0.50
CA VAL A 396 -11.19 -10.40 0.09
C VAL A 396 -11.45 -10.35 -1.43
N LEU A 397 -12.59 -9.79 -1.84
CA LEU A 397 -12.92 -9.48 -3.23
C LEU A 397 -12.53 -8.04 -3.54
N LEU A 398 -11.50 -7.85 -4.36
CA LEU A 398 -11.01 -6.53 -4.76
C LEU A 398 -11.51 -6.18 -6.17
N LEU A 399 -12.39 -5.19 -6.26
CA LEU A 399 -12.85 -4.57 -7.51
C LEU A 399 -12.01 -3.32 -7.77
N ASP A 400 -10.93 -3.47 -8.54
CA ASP A 400 -9.95 -2.42 -8.79
C ASP A 400 -10.42 -1.48 -9.91
N GLU A 401 -10.12 -0.18 -9.81
CA GLU A 401 -10.51 0.86 -10.79
C GLU A 401 -12.02 0.87 -11.14
N PHE A 402 -12.88 0.75 -10.13
CA PHE A 402 -14.33 0.54 -10.28
C PHE A 402 -15.03 1.62 -11.13
N GLU A 403 -14.53 2.86 -11.15
CA GLU A 403 -15.07 3.95 -11.98
C GLU A 403 -14.90 3.75 -13.48
N LYS A 404 -14.01 2.84 -13.90
CA LYS A 404 -13.71 2.61 -15.32
C LYS A 404 -14.69 1.64 -15.97
N ALA A 405 -15.40 0.85 -15.18
CA ALA A 405 -16.42 -0.05 -15.71
C ALA A 405 -17.64 0.73 -16.22
N ASP A 406 -18.31 0.15 -17.22
CA ASP A 406 -19.57 0.67 -17.74
C ASP A 406 -20.67 0.63 -16.64
N PRO A 407 -21.60 1.60 -16.61
CA PRO A 407 -22.73 1.57 -15.68
C PRO A 407 -23.54 0.27 -15.67
N LYS A 408 -23.71 -0.43 -16.81
CA LYS A 408 -24.38 -1.74 -16.82
C LYS A 408 -23.62 -2.82 -16.05
N VAL A 409 -22.30 -2.71 -15.98
CA VAL A 409 -21.47 -3.61 -15.16
C VAL A 409 -21.69 -3.28 -13.68
N HIS A 410 -21.78 -1.99 -13.32
CA HIS A 410 -22.10 -1.57 -11.94
C HIS A 410 -23.45 -2.11 -11.47
N ASP A 411 -24.43 -2.17 -12.36
CA ASP A 411 -25.79 -2.62 -12.03
C ASP A 411 -25.84 -4.07 -11.58
N GLY A 412 -25.00 -4.92 -12.18
CA GLY A 412 -24.87 -6.31 -11.75
C GLY A 412 -24.28 -6.45 -10.33
N PHE A 413 -23.58 -5.44 -9.81
CA PHE A 413 -23.05 -5.44 -8.45
C PHE A 413 -24.05 -4.98 -7.38
N LEU A 414 -25.17 -4.36 -7.76
CA LEU A 414 -26.17 -3.87 -6.79
C LEU A 414 -26.68 -5.01 -5.91
N GLN A 415 -27.16 -6.10 -6.53
CA GLN A 415 -27.62 -7.28 -5.79
C GLN A 415 -26.50 -7.92 -4.97
N LEU A 416 -25.28 -7.95 -5.52
CA LEU A 416 -24.11 -8.51 -4.85
C LEU A 416 -23.76 -7.74 -3.57
N PHE A 417 -23.82 -6.41 -3.58
CA PHE A 417 -23.53 -5.58 -2.41
C PHE A 417 -24.66 -5.60 -1.37
N ASP A 418 -25.91 -5.73 -1.81
CA ASP A 418 -27.07 -5.79 -0.91
C ASP A 418 -27.25 -7.16 -0.28
N GLU A 419 -27.34 -8.21 -1.09
CA GLU A 419 -27.73 -9.57 -0.68
C GLU A 419 -26.54 -10.52 -0.58
N GLY A 420 -25.33 -10.04 -0.87
CA GLY A 420 -24.12 -10.88 -0.92
C GLY A 420 -24.21 -12.00 -1.95
N ARG A 421 -25.12 -11.92 -2.93
CA ARG A 421 -25.40 -12.99 -3.89
C ARG A 421 -25.77 -12.42 -5.26
N TYR A 422 -25.52 -13.20 -6.30
CA TYR A 422 -26.06 -12.95 -7.63
C TYR A 422 -26.30 -14.28 -8.36
N ILE A 423 -27.04 -14.23 -9.47
CA ILE A 423 -27.30 -15.38 -10.33
C ILE A 423 -26.46 -15.21 -11.59
N ASN A 424 -25.62 -16.20 -11.90
CA ASN A 424 -24.82 -16.17 -13.12
C ASN A 424 -25.62 -16.62 -14.36
N GLY A 425 -25.02 -16.58 -15.55
CA GLY A 425 -25.67 -17.00 -16.79
C GLY A 425 -26.11 -18.47 -16.83
N ARG A 426 -25.52 -19.36 -16.00
CA ARG A 426 -26.00 -20.75 -15.82
C ARG A 426 -27.17 -20.88 -14.85
N SER A 427 -27.73 -19.77 -14.38
CA SER A 427 -28.71 -19.76 -13.29
C SER A 427 -28.17 -20.30 -11.95
N GLU A 428 -26.85 -20.38 -11.79
CA GLU A 428 -26.24 -20.77 -10.51
C GLU A 428 -26.22 -19.55 -9.57
N THR A 429 -26.67 -19.74 -8.33
CA THR A 429 -26.50 -18.73 -7.28
C THR A 429 -25.05 -18.71 -6.81
N VAL A 430 -24.39 -17.57 -6.99
CA VAL A 430 -23.04 -17.30 -6.49
C VAL A 430 -23.16 -16.46 -5.24
N SER A 431 -22.45 -16.84 -4.18
CA SER A 431 -22.49 -16.17 -2.88
C SER A 431 -21.13 -15.60 -2.51
N VAL A 432 -21.15 -14.39 -1.97
CA VAL A 432 -20.02 -13.63 -1.41
C VAL A 432 -20.35 -13.11 0.00
N THR A 433 -21.36 -13.66 0.67
CA THR A 433 -21.75 -13.24 2.03
C THR A 433 -20.62 -13.42 3.05
N SER A 434 -19.76 -14.42 2.83
CA SER A 434 -18.56 -14.65 3.64
C SER A 434 -17.33 -13.90 3.10
N MET A 435 -17.47 -12.89 2.26
CA MET A 435 -16.34 -12.11 1.73
C MET A 435 -16.31 -10.69 2.27
N ILE A 436 -15.14 -10.08 2.19
CA ILE A 436 -14.94 -8.65 2.37
C ILE A 436 -14.76 -8.05 0.98
N VAL A 437 -15.69 -7.20 0.57
CA VAL A 437 -15.72 -6.60 -0.77
C VAL A 437 -15.13 -5.20 -0.69
N ILE A 438 -14.09 -4.95 -1.47
CA ILE A 438 -13.41 -3.66 -1.55
C ILE A 438 -13.44 -3.21 -3.01
N ALA A 439 -14.19 -2.17 -3.30
CA ALA A 439 -14.08 -1.44 -4.56
C ALA A 439 -13.10 -0.28 -4.37
N THR A 440 -12.18 -0.09 -5.32
CA THR A 440 -11.28 1.08 -5.29
C THR A 440 -11.62 1.99 -6.45
N SER A 441 -11.62 3.29 -6.19
CA SER A 441 -11.87 4.29 -7.21
C SER A 441 -10.91 5.48 -7.13
N ASN A 442 -10.59 6.03 -8.30
CA ASN A 442 -9.91 7.32 -8.42
C ASN A 442 -10.88 8.48 -8.74
N ALA A 443 -12.20 8.24 -8.73
CA ALA A 443 -13.20 9.28 -8.94
C ALA A 443 -13.04 10.40 -7.91
N GLY A 444 -13.10 11.66 -8.35
CA GLY A 444 -12.92 12.83 -7.51
C GLY A 444 -11.45 13.16 -7.18
N ALA A 445 -10.48 12.34 -7.60
CA ALA A 445 -9.07 12.63 -7.37
C ALA A 445 -8.56 13.88 -8.14
N GLU A 446 -9.37 14.50 -9.02
CA GLU A 446 -9.05 15.77 -9.65
C GLU A 446 -9.04 16.95 -8.68
N VAL A 447 -9.73 16.85 -7.53
CA VAL A 447 -9.70 17.88 -6.47
C VAL A 447 -8.27 18.15 -6.02
N PHE A 448 -7.44 17.10 -6.01
CA PHE A 448 -6.03 17.20 -5.65
C PHE A 448 -5.16 17.88 -6.72
N ARG A 449 -5.64 17.96 -7.98
CA ARG A 449 -4.94 18.60 -9.12
C ARG A 449 -5.29 20.07 -9.28
N GLU A 450 -6.55 20.45 -9.05
CA GLU A 450 -7.11 21.77 -9.41
C GLU A 450 -6.80 22.89 -8.39
N SER A 451 -5.85 22.68 -7.47
CA SER A 451 -5.49 23.64 -6.40
C SER A 451 -4.68 24.88 -6.87
N GLY A 452 -4.81 25.29 -8.13
CA GLY A 452 -4.04 26.39 -8.75
C GLY A 452 -4.92 27.33 -9.59
N LEU A 453 -5.03 28.58 -9.10
CA LEU A 453 -5.68 29.77 -9.69
C LEU A 453 -7.22 29.74 -9.82
N GLY A 454 -7.91 30.40 -8.88
CA GLY A 454 -9.30 30.85 -9.02
C GLY A 454 -10.34 30.22 -8.08
N PHE A 455 -9.99 29.15 -7.34
CA PHE A 455 -10.88 28.51 -6.37
C PHE A 455 -10.31 28.57 -4.95
N GLU A 456 -11.17 28.84 -3.96
CA GLU A 456 -10.81 28.72 -2.55
C GLU A 456 -10.33 27.30 -2.26
N ARG A 457 -9.15 27.17 -1.65
CA ARG A 457 -8.64 25.87 -1.22
C ARG A 457 -9.48 25.38 -0.04
N PRO A 458 -9.86 24.09 0.00
CA PRO A 458 -10.43 23.49 1.19
C PRO A 458 -9.49 23.76 2.37
N SER A 459 -10.00 24.46 3.38
CA SER A 459 -9.23 24.87 4.55
C SER A 459 -9.08 23.74 5.57
N SER A 460 -9.92 22.70 5.45
CA SER A 460 -9.94 21.52 6.33
C SER A 460 -10.15 20.22 5.56
N LEU A 461 -9.74 19.09 6.16
CA LEU A 461 -9.98 17.74 5.62
C LEU A 461 -11.47 17.47 5.40
N ARG A 462 -12.34 17.97 6.27
CA ARG A 462 -13.81 17.80 6.14
C ARG A 462 -14.38 18.49 4.91
N GLU A 463 -13.85 19.65 4.52
CA GLU A 463 -14.26 20.33 3.30
C GLU A 463 -13.79 19.58 2.05
N LEU A 464 -12.59 19.03 2.12
CA LEU A 464 -12.04 18.18 1.07
C LEU A 464 -12.89 16.91 0.86
N ASP A 465 -13.24 16.21 1.94
CA ASP A 465 -14.05 14.97 1.87
C ASP A 465 -15.45 15.27 1.29
N ARG A 466 -16.07 16.40 1.68
CA ARG A 466 -17.35 16.86 1.08
C ARG A 466 -17.24 17.12 -0.41
N GLU A 467 -16.14 17.70 -0.87
CA GLU A 467 -15.92 17.94 -2.30
C GLU A 467 -15.64 16.63 -3.06
N LEU A 468 -14.89 15.69 -2.46
CA LEU A 468 -14.71 14.34 -2.99
C LEU A 468 -16.06 13.65 -3.14
N ASP A 469 -16.92 13.70 -2.13
CA ASP A 469 -18.26 13.10 -2.18
C ASP A 469 -19.10 13.72 -3.30
N ARG A 470 -19.13 15.05 -3.43
CA ARG A 470 -19.87 15.71 -4.52
C ARG A 470 -19.41 15.23 -5.90
N ARG A 471 -18.11 15.02 -6.10
CA ARG A 471 -17.59 14.52 -7.37
C ARG A 471 -17.84 13.03 -7.56
N LEU A 472 -17.77 12.24 -6.50
CA LEU A 472 -18.13 10.82 -6.52
C LEU A 472 -19.57 10.62 -7.01
N HIS A 473 -20.51 11.45 -6.53
CA HIS A 473 -21.91 11.45 -6.95
C HIS A 473 -22.14 11.85 -8.41
N ARG A 474 -21.14 12.43 -9.09
CA ARG A 474 -21.20 12.67 -10.55
C ARG A 474 -20.76 11.46 -11.35
N THR A 475 -19.92 10.60 -10.79
CA THR A 475 -19.39 9.40 -11.45
C THR A 475 -20.29 8.20 -11.22
N PHE A 476 -20.76 8.01 -9.98
CA PHE A 476 -21.62 6.89 -9.60
C PHE A 476 -23.02 7.38 -9.27
N ARG A 477 -24.02 6.56 -9.61
CA ARG A 477 -25.40 6.82 -9.23
C ARG A 477 -25.57 6.64 -7.73
N PHE A 478 -26.51 7.39 -7.15
CA PHE A 478 -26.77 7.39 -5.72
C PHE A 478 -27.17 5.99 -5.21
N GLU A 479 -27.94 5.24 -5.99
CA GLU A 479 -28.36 3.88 -5.65
C GLU A 479 -27.17 2.94 -5.44
N LEU A 480 -26.09 3.12 -6.20
CA LEU A 480 -24.88 2.30 -6.10
C LEU A 480 -24.04 2.69 -4.89
N ILE A 481 -23.84 3.99 -4.65
CA ILE A 481 -23.05 4.49 -3.52
C ILE A 481 -23.65 4.01 -2.20
N ASN A 482 -24.98 4.05 -2.07
CA ASN A 482 -25.68 3.63 -0.85
C ASN A 482 -25.64 2.12 -0.59
N ARG A 483 -25.15 1.30 -1.53
CA ARG A 483 -24.98 -0.15 -1.30
C ARG A 483 -23.67 -0.47 -0.61
N PHE A 484 -22.71 0.45 -0.64
CA PHE A 484 -21.50 0.32 0.16
C PHE A 484 -21.82 0.62 1.63
N ASP A 485 -21.32 -0.22 2.52
CA ASP A 485 -21.45 -0.01 3.96
C ASP A 485 -20.69 1.25 4.39
N ARG A 486 -19.58 1.55 3.69
CA ARG A 486 -18.80 2.75 3.92
C ARG A 486 -18.01 3.17 2.69
N VAL A 487 -18.05 4.47 2.39
CA VAL A 487 -17.08 5.16 1.54
C VAL A 487 -15.91 5.60 2.44
N VAL A 488 -14.69 5.25 2.07
CA VAL A 488 -13.47 5.55 2.84
C VAL A 488 -12.56 6.42 1.98
N HIS A 489 -12.22 7.61 2.47
CA HIS A 489 -11.39 8.56 1.74
C HIS A 489 -9.91 8.30 1.99
N PHE A 490 -9.14 8.22 0.92
CA PHE A 490 -7.69 8.08 0.95
C PHE A 490 -7.03 9.37 0.49
N HIS A 491 -6.26 9.99 1.39
CA HIS A 491 -5.62 11.28 1.15
C HIS A 491 -4.21 11.13 0.55
N PRO A 492 -3.71 12.13 -0.18
CA PRO A 492 -2.32 12.15 -0.65
C PRO A 492 -1.33 11.97 0.49
N LEU A 493 -0.31 11.16 0.26
CA LEU A 493 0.72 10.86 1.25
C LEU A 493 1.61 12.09 1.48
N ASP A 494 1.88 12.44 2.73
CA ASP A 494 2.84 13.49 3.05
C ASP A 494 4.29 13.02 2.83
N ARG A 495 5.24 13.97 2.90
CA ARG A 495 6.67 13.65 2.72
C ARG A 495 7.22 12.71 3.78
N ALA A 496 6.67 12.72 4.99
CA ALA A 496 7.10 11.85 6.07
C ALA A 496 6.70 10.39 5.79
N CYS A 497 5.45 10.18 5.37
CA CYS A 497 4.93 8.90 4.91
C CYS A 497 5.75 8.36 3.74
N ILE A 498 6.02 9.20 2.73
CA ILE A 498 6.81 8.81 1.55
C ILE A 498 8.23 8.40 1.92
N ARG A 499 8.86 9.09 2.88
CA ARG A 499 10.17 8.71 3.42
C ARG A 499 10.13 7.33 4.10
N SER A 500 9.14 7.09 4.95
CA SER A 500 8.98 5.81 5.64
C SER A 500 8.72 4.67 4.65
N ILE A 501 7.90 4.91 3.63
CA ILE A 501 7.67 3.95 2.53
C ILE A 501 8.99 3.68 1.80
N ALA A 502 9.75 4.71 1.42
CA ALA A 502 11.03 4.54 0.72
C ALA A 502 12.00 3.65 1.50
N ARG A 503 12.07 3.85 2.82
CA ARG A 503 12.90 3.04 3.71
C ARG A 503 12.49 1.57 3.70
N ARG A 504 11.19 1.29 3.78
CA ARG A 504 10.66 -0.09 3.73
C ARG A 504 10.95 -0.75 2.39
N GLU A 505 10.68 -0.06 1.28
CA GLU A 505 10.91 -0.61 -0.07
C GLU A 505 12.39 -0.88 -0.36
N LEU A 506 13.29 -0.06 0.18
CA LEU A 506 14.73 -0.30 0.12
C LEU A 506 15.17 -1.52 0.94
N ALA A 507 14.57 -1.74 2.11
CA ALA A 507 14.82 -2.93 2.90
C ALA A 507 14.33 -4.20 2.17
N GLU A 508 13.12 -4.18 1.60
CA GLU A 508 12.60 -5.28 0.78
C GLU A 508 13.47 -5.57 -0.45
N LEU A 509 14.07 -4.53 -1.04
CA LEU A 509 15.00 -4.67 -2.16
C LEU A 509 16.29 -5.39 -1.73
N ALA A 510 16.80 -5.13 -0.52
CA ALA A 510 17.98 -5.81 0.03
C ALA A 510 17.73 -7.32 0.25
N ASP A 511 16.49 -7.71 0.53
CA ASP A 511 16.08 -9.09 0.77
C ASP A 511 15.79 -9.91 -0.51
N ARG A 512 16.05 -9.37 -1.71
CA ARG A 512 15.82 -10.13 -2.95
C ARG A 512 16.78 -11.31 -3.08
N ASP A 513 16.29 -12.45 -3.59
CA ASP A 513 17.07 -13.68 -3.83
C ASP A 513 18.36 -13.45 -4.64
N GLY A 514 18.34 -12.49 -5.56
CA GLY A 514 19.51 -12.11 -6.35
C GLY A 514 20.68 -11.59 -5.50
N LEU A 515 20.41 -11.00 -4.34
CA LEU A 515 21.40 -10.52 -3.38
C LEU A 515 21.65 -11.58 -2.30
N LEU A 516 20.60 -12.13 -1.69
CA LEU A 516 20.70 -13.13 -0.62
C LEU A 516 21.36 -14.44 -1.10
N GLY A 517 20.98 -14.97 -2.27
CA GLY A 517 21.58 -16.19 -2.84
C GLY A 517 23.05 -16.01 -3.25
N ARG A 518 23.53 -14.76 -3.31
CA ARG A 518 24.94 -14.41 -3.51
C ARG A 518 25.63 -13.99 -2.20
N GLY A 519 24.91 -13.95 -1.07
CA GLY A 519 25.41 -13.46 0.21
C GLY A 519 25.88 -12.01 0.15
N LEU A 520 25.25 -11.17 -0.68
CA LEU A 520 25.61 -9.77 -0.81
C LEU A 520 24.77 -8.94 0.18
N GLU A 521 25.45 -8.23 1.08
CA GLU A 521 24.80 -7.29 2.00
C GLU A 521 24.71 -5.92 1.33
N VAL A 522 23.56 -5.26 1.39
CA VAL A 522 23.35 -3.93 0.80
C VAL A 522 23.14 -2.90 1.90
N GLU A 523 24.04 -1.91 1.94
CA GLU A 523 23.94 -0.75 2.82
C GLU A 523 23.51 0.46 1.99
N VAL A 524 22.47 1.17 2.45
CA VAL A 524 21.91 2.33 1.73
C VAL A 524 22.20 3.60 2.52
N ASP A 525 22.99 4.50 1.95
CA ASP A 525 23.33 5.79 2.56
C ASP A 525 22.06 6.62 2.78
N ALA A 526 22.00 7.39 3.88
CA ALA A 526 20.85 8.23 4.21
C ALA A 526 20.49 9.27 3.11
N GLU A 527 21.48 9.68 2.32
CA GLU A 527 21.30 10.59 1.18
C GLU A 527 20.46 9.96 0.06
N VAL A 528 20.46 8.64 -0.10
CA VAL A 528 19.63 7.93 -1.07
C VAL A 528 18.15 8.07 -0.71
N LEU A 529 17.81 8.00 0.58
CA LEU A 529 16.44 8.23 1.05
C LEU A 529 16.00 9.67 0.79
N ASP A 530 16.85 10.65 1.09
CA ASP A 530 16.56 12.06 0.81
C ASP A 530 16.38 12.32 -0.69
N TRP A 531 17.22 11.70 -1.52
CA TRP A 531 17.15 11.78 -2.97
C TRP A 531 15.86 11.16 -3.50
N LEU A 532 15.47 9.99 -3.01
CA LEU A 532 14.22 9.31 -3.38
C LEU A 532 12.98 10.08 -2.92
N VAL A 533 13.02 10.78 -1.77
CA VAL A 533 11.90 11.63 -1.34
C VAL A 533 11.82 12.90 -2.19
N ALA A 534 12.96 13.47 -2.60
CA ALA A 534 13.00 14.66 -3.45
C ALA A 534 12.58 14.37 -4.90
N HIS A 535 13.01 13.23 -5.46
CA HIS A 535 12.79 12.87 -6.87
C HIS A 535 11.66 11.86 -7.08
N GLY A 536 11.31 11.07 -6.06
CA GLY A 536 10.25 10.05 -6.07
C GLY A 536 8.94 10.50 -5.40
N TYR A 537 8.82 11.77 -5.02
CA TYR A 537 7.56 12.35 -4.54
C TYR A 537 6.79 13.04 -5.67
N HIS A 538 5.65 12.47 -6.04
CA HIS A 538 4.68 13.11 -6.92
C HIS A 538 3.29 13.07 -6.27
N PRO A 539 2.66 14.24 -5.95
CA PRO A 539 1.37 14.30 -5.25
C PRO A 539 0.26 13.48 -5.90
N HIS A 540 0.31 13.28 -7.23
CA HIS A 540 -0.74 12.58 -7.98
C HIS A 540 -0.52 11.07 -8.15
N TRP A 541 0.72 10.59 -8.00
CA TRP A 541 1.09 9.19 -8.31
C TRP A 541 1.52 8.39 -7.08
N GLY A 542 1.61 9.05 -5.91
CA GLY A 542 1.81 8.43 -4.61
C GLY A 542 3.06 7.53 -4.54
N ALA A 543 2.98 6.47 -3.73
CA ALA A 543 4.06 5.52 -3.52
C ALA A 543 4.40 4.65 -4.74
N ARG A 544 3.50 4.53 -5.74
CA ARG A 544 3.79 3.78 -6.99
C ARG A 544 4.92 4.44 -7.79
N PHE A 545 4.96 5.77 -7.81
CA PHE A 545 6.03 6.51 -8.46
C PHE A 545 7.36 6.28 -7.75
N LEU A 546 7.37 6.36 -6.41
CA LEU A 546 8.53 6.05 -5.59
C LEU A 546 9.09 4.64 -5.86
N ARG A 547 8.24 3.60 -5.89
CA ARG A 547 8.68 2.23 -6.24
C ARG A 547 9.36 2.16 -7.61
N ARG A 548 8.81 2.88 -8.60
CA ARG A 548 9.38 2.95 -9.94
C ARG A 548 10.75 3.64 -9.95
N GLU A 549 10.90 4.72 -9.17
CA GLU A 549 12.18 5.41 -9.04
C GLU A 549 13.22 4.57 -8.29
N ILE A 550 12.81 3.79 -7.27
CA ILE A 550 13.67 2.80 -6.60
C ILE A 550 14.10 1.72 -7.58
N GLU A 551 13.17 1.13 -8.34
CA GLU A 551 13.52 0.08 -9.31
C GLU A 551 14.47 0.61 -10.39
N ARG A 552 14.17 1.79 -10.94
CA ARG A 552 14.97 2.40 -12.00
C ARG A 552 16.37 2.80 -11.52
N HIS A 553 16.47 3.48 -10.39
CA HIS A 553 17.71 4.13 -9.97
C HIS A 553 18.49 3.33 -8.93
N VAL A 554 17.83 2.56 -8.06
CA VAL A 554 18.51 1.75 -7.04
C VAL A 554 18.74 0.34 -7.57
N ALA A 555 17.67 -0.38 -7.91
CA ALA A 555 17.77 -1.77 -8.36
C ALA A 555 18.53 -1.87 -9.69
N GLY A 556 18.25 -0.97 -10.63
CA GLY A 556 18.97 -0.86 -11.91
C GLY A 556 20.48 -0.69 -11.72
N THR A 557 20.90 0.26 -10.87
CA THR A 557 22.32 0.50 -10.59
C THR A 557 22.98 -0.70 -9.89
N LEU A 558 22.31 -1.32 -8.92
CA LEU A 558 22.82 -2.56 -8.30
C LEU A 558 22.98 -3.69 -9.32
N ALA A 559 21.99 -3.89 -10.18
CA ALA A 559 22.02 -4.94 -11.19
C ALA A 559 23.18 -4.71 -12.19
N GLU A 560 23.33 -3.50 -12.71
CA GLU A 560 24.45 -3.13 -13.57
C GLU A 560 25.80 -3.34 -12.88
N PHE A 561 25.91 -2.95 -11.61
CA PHE A 561 27.11 -3.12 -10.82
C PHE A 561 27.45 -4.60 -10.58
N ILE A 562 26.47 -5.42 -10.18
CA ILE A 562 26.67 -6.85 -9.92
C ILE A 562 27.08 -7.58 -11.19
N VAL A 563 26.47 -7.26 -12.34
CA VAL A 563 26.79 -7.88 -13.62
C VAL A 563 28.19 -7.48 -14.10
N ARG A 564 28.55 -6.20 -13.95
CA ARG A 564 29.82 -5.64 -14.43
C ARG A 564 31.00 -6.04 -13.55
N GLU A 565 30.87 -5.80 -12.24
CA GLU A 565 31.98 -5.95 -11.28
C GLU A 565 32.06 -7.35 -10.67
N ARG A 566 31.00 -8.16 -10.79
CA ARG A 566 30.91 -9.54 -10.26
C ARG A 566 31.45 -9.66 -8.83
N PRO A 567 30.86 -8.91 -7.87
CA PRO A 567 31.38 -8.85 -6.52
C PRO A 567 31.43 -10.24 -5.86
N PRO A 568 32.48 -10.56 -5.07
CA PRO A 568 32.59 -11.84 -4.39
C PRO A 568 31.42 -12.12 -3.46
N ARG A 569 31.09 -13.40 -3.25
CA ARG A 569 30.09 -13.80 -2.25
C ARG A 569 30.49 -13.29 -0.86
N GLY A 570 29.54 -12.75 -0.10
CA GLY A 570 29.80 -12.17 1.23
C GLY A 570 30.20 -10.69 1.21
N SER A 571 30.33 -10.06 0.05
CA SER A 571 30.74 -8.65 -0.02
C SER A 571 29.60 -7.69 0.36
N ARG A 572 29.96 -6.58 1.00
CA ARG A 572 29.04 -5.47 1.28
C ARG A 572 29.02 -4.51 0.11
N LEU A 573 27.84 -4.14 -0.35
CA LEU A 573 27.60 -3.15 -1.39
C LEU A 573 27.02 -1.90 -0.74
N ALA A 574 27.68 -0.76 -0.88
CA ALA A 574 27.14 0.52 -0.45
C ALA A 574 26.49 1.23 -1.65
N ILE A 575 25.25 1.69 -1.44
CA ILE A 575 24.51 2.52 -2.37
C ILE A 575 24.51 3.95 -1.85
N GLY A 576 25.05 4.86 -2.65
CA GLY A 576 25.13 6.28 -2.32
C GLY A 576 24.66 7.15 -3.48
N VAL A 577 24.54 8.45 -3.23
CA VAL A 577 24.22 9.43 -4.28
C VAL A 577 25.50 10.11 -4.73
N ARG A 578 25.83 10.02 -6.02
CA ARG A 578 26.96 10.73 -6.63
C ARG A 578 26.50 11.43 -7.89
N TYR A 579 26.82 12.72 -8.02
CA TYR A 579 26.44 13.53 -9.18
C TYR A 579 24.93 13.56 -9.47
N ASP A 580 24.10 13.53 -8.42
CA ASP A 580 22.63 13.47 -8.54
C ASP A 580 22.12 12.20 -9.25
N ARG A 581 22.90 11.12 -9.12
CA ARG A 581 22.53 9.76 -9.55
C ARG A 581 22.86 8.78 -8.43
N ILE A 582 22.10 7.70 -8.38
CA ILE A 582 22.36 6.60 -7.46
C ILE A 582 23.51 5.76 -8.04
N ASP A 583 24.55 5.54 -7.24
CA ASP A 583 25.76 4.78 -7.59
C ASP A 583 25.95 3.63 -6.58
N ALA A 584 26.53 2.52 -7.03
CA ALA A 584 26.81 1.35 -6.21
C ALA A 584 28.32 1.07 -6.17
N ARG A 585 28.83 0.66 -5.01
CA ARG A 585 30.24 0.30 -4.82
C ARG A 585 30.38 -0.88 -3.87
N THR A 586 31.41 -1.70 -4.07
CA THR A 586 31.81 -2.70 -3.08
C THR A 586 32.58 -2.03 -1.95
N VAL A 587 32.19 -2.32 -0.72
CA VAL A 587 32.91 -1.95 0.49
C VAL A 587 33.84 -3.11 0.84
N SER A 588 35.13 -2.97 0.55
CA SER A 588 36.13 -3.95 0.96
C SER A 588 36.36 -3.86 2.47
N GLY A 589 36.28 -5.00 3.17
CA GLY A 589 36.84 -5.14 4.52
C GLY A 589 38.35 -4.83 4.55
N PRO A 590 38.93 -4.55 5.72
CA PRO A 590 40.14 -3.74 5.85
C PRO A 590 41.38 -4.47 5.31
N GLN A 591 41.94 -3.97 4.21
CA GLN A 591 43.32 -4.28 3.82
C GLN A 591 44.12 -2.99 3.56
N GLN A 592 45.02 -2.74 4.52
CA GLN A 592 46.34 -2.12 4.42
C GLN A 592 46.45 -0.83 3.60
N GLN A 593 46.26 0.29 4.29
CA GLN A 593 46.98 1.51 3.95
C GLN A 593 48.47 1.33 4.29
N ALA A 594 49.32 1.55 3.29
CA ALA A 594 50.74 1.74 3.45
C ALA A 594 51.04 2.96 4.35
N ALA A 595 52.18 2.88 5.04
CA ALA A 595 52.56 3.56 6.26
C ALA A 595 52.51 5.11 6.27
N PRO A 596 52.42 5.72 7.47
CA PRO A 596 52.11 7.13 7.68
C PRO A 596 53.36 8.01 7.68
N SER A 597 53.18 9.31 7.43
CA SER A 597 54.14 10.32 7.86
C SER A 597 53.45 11.33 8.76
N GLN A 598 54.04 11.46 9.95
CA GLN A 598 53.84 12.48 10.99
C GLN A 598 52.69 12.25 11.97
N THR A 599 53.00 11.35 12.90
CA THR A 599 52.72 11.35 14.35
C THR A 599 51.91 12.53 14.88
N LEU A 600 50.60 12.37 14.97
CA LEU A 600 49.84 12.85 16.12
C LEU A 600 49.64 11.63 17.02
N ILE A 601 50.23 11.67 18.20
CA ILE A 601 49.99 10.69 19.26
C ILE A 601 48.51 10.80 19.64
N GLN A 602 47.63 10.08 18.94
CA GLN A 602 46.31 9.80 19.46
C GLN A 602 46.50 8.73 20.53
N ARG A 603 46.56 9.19 21.78
CA ARG A 603 46.27 8.32 22.93
C ARG A 603 45.00 7.55 22.58
N ARG A 604 45.09 6.21 22.52
CA ARG A 604 43.91 5.36 22.58
C ARG A 604 43.25 5.64 23.93
N VAL A 605 42.25 6.53 23.92
CA VAL A 605 41.34 6.69 25.03
C VAL A 605 40.48 5.43 25.02
N VAL A 606 40.64 4.60 26.04
CA VAL A 606 39.66 3.56 26.34
C VAL A 606 38.39 4.32 26.70
N LEU A 607 37.35 4.16 25.88
CA LEU A 607 36.06 4.82 26.09
C LEU A 607 35.35 4.10 27.23
N GLU A 608 35.58 4.55 28.46
CA GLU A 608 34.83 4.07 29.62
C GLU A 608 33.41 4.67 29.57
N PRO A 609 32.35 3.85 29.65
CA PRO A 609 30.96 4.31 29.62
C PRO A 609 30.68 5.45 30.61
N GLU A 610 31.15 5.29 31.86
CA GLU A 610 30.96 6.24 32.95
C GLU A 610 31.51 7.64 32.60
N VAL A 611 32.64 7.70 31.88
CA VAL A 611 33.27 8.96 31.48
C VAL A 611 32.44 9.67 30.40
N LEU A 612 31.91 8.94 29.43
CA LEU A 612 31.07 9.51 28.36
C LEU A 612 29.72 10.00 28.88
N PHE A 613 29.11 9.26 29.82
CA PHE A 613 27.87 9.70 30.47
C PHE A 613 28.09 10.95 31.33
N ALA A 614 29.18 11.01 32.10
CA ALA A 614 29.55 12.21 32.87
C ALA A 614 29.84 13.43 31.97
N GLU A 615 30.50 13.20 30.83
CA GLU A 615 30.72 14.24 29.82
C GLU A 615 29.38 14.70 29.20
N GLY A 616 28.45 13.79 28.96
CA GLY A 616 27.09 14.10 28.52
C GLY A 616 26.33 15.00 29.49
N GLN A 617 26.35 14.69 30.78
CA GLN A 617 25.74 15.53 31.82
C GLN A 617 26.40 16.92 31.90
N THR A 618 27.73 16.98 31.75
CA THR A 618 28.46 18.25 31.69
C THR A 618 28.01 19.11 30.51
N TRP A 619 27.80 18.51 29.33
CA TRP A 619 27.28 19.22 28.18
C TRP A 619 25.84 19.72 28.39
N LEU A 620 24.95 18.92 28.98
CA LEU A 620 23.59 19.38 29.30
C LEU A 620 23.60 20.61 30.21
N THR A 621 24.45 20.61 31.24
CA THR A 621 24.64 21.74 32.16
C THR A 621 25.13 22.99 31.42
N ARG A 622 26.06 22.85 30.46
CA ARG A 622 26.55 23.98 29.64
C ARG A 622 25.49 24.61 28.74
N PHE A 623 24.51 23.83 28.30
CA PHE A 623 23.43 24.31 27.43
C PHE A 623 22.26 24.94 28.18
N GLU A 624 22.12 24.70 29.48
CA GLU A 624 21.05 25.25 30.32
C GLU A 624 20.89 26.78 30.22
N PRO A 625 21.95 27.61 30.37
CA PRO A 625 21.79 29.07 30.20
C PRO A 625 21.42 29.48 28.77
N LEU A 626 21.84 28.70 27.76
CA LEU A 626 21.54 28.97 26.35
C LEU A 626 20.08 28.65 26.00
N ILE A 627 19.54 27.60 26.62
CA ILE A 627 18.12 27.24 26.50
C ILE A 627 17.24 28.31 27.13
N ALA A 628 17.60 28.80 28.32
CA ALA A 628 16.90 29.92 28.97
C ALA A 628 16.91 31.21 28.12
N GLU A 629 18.04 31.50 27.46
CA GLU A 629 18.16 32.62 26.53
C GLU A 629 17.22 32.45 25.31
N SER A 630 17.13 31.23 24.75
CA SER A 630 16.22 30.91 23.65
C SER A 630 14.75 31.03 24.04
N GLU A 631 14.41 30.60 25.25
CA GLU A 631 13.06 30.73 25.82
C GLU A 631 12.67 32.20 26.01
N THR A 632 13.61 33.03 26.47
CA THR A 632 13.42 34.48 26.58
C THR A 632 13.10 35.10 25.21
N ARG A 633 13.86 34.73 24.15
CA ARG A 633 13.59 35.18 22.77
C ARG A 633 12.23 34.70 22.27
N ARG A 634 11.80 33.49 22.65
CA ARG A 634 10.48 32.94 22.30
C ARG A 634 9.37 33.74 22.93
N GLN A 635 9.53 34.16 24.18
CA GLN A 635 8.60 35.03 24.87
C GLN A 635 8.51 36.41 24.18
N GLN A 636 9.64 37.04 23.87
CA GLN A 636 9.68 38.31 23.12
C GLN A 636 9.00 38.20 21.75
N ALA A 637 9.20 37.10 21.02
CA ALA A 637 8.53 36.87 19.74
C ALA A 637 7.00 36.74 19.90
N SER A 638 6.54 36.09 20.98
CA SER A 638 5.12 35.99 21.32
C SER A 638 4.53 37.37 21.63
N GLU A 639 5.21 38.19 22.43
CA GLU A 639 4.79 39.55 22.76
C GLU A 639 4.63 40.43 21.51
N LEU A 640 5.53 40.30 20.52
CA LEU A 640 5.42 41.01 19.24
C LEU A 640 4.24 40.52 18.37
N ILE A 641 3.93 39.22 18.40
CA ILE A 641 2.73 38.68 17.73
C ILE A 641 1.47 39.23 18.41
N GLU A 642 1.41 39.23 19.73
CA GLU A 642 0.28 39.77 20.49
C GLU A 642 0.09 41.27 20.23
N ALA A 643 1.19 42.04 20.16
CA ALA A 643 1.15 43.44 19.76
C ALA A 643 0.54 43.62 18.36
N SER A 644 0.84 42.73 17.40
CA SER A 644 0.28 42.78 16.04
C SER A 644 -1.22 42.44 15.96
N ALA A 645 -1.78 41.85 17.01
CA ALA A 645 -3.19 41.50 17.13
C ALA A 645 -4.03 42.59 17.82
N THR A 646 -3.42 43.69 18.28
CA THR A 646 -4.14 44.79 18.93
C THR A 646 -4.98 45.60 17.93
N PRO A 647 -6.22 46.01 18.29
CA PRO A 647 -7.04 46.88 17.43
C PRO A 647 -6.33 48.21 17.14
N GLY A 648 -6.24 48.59 15.87
CA GLY A 648 -5.57 49.82 15.41
C GLY A 648 -4.08 49.68 15.09
N PHE A 649 -3.48 48.50 15.31
CA PHE A 649 -2.06 48.25 14.99
C PHE A 649 -1.70 48.52 13.52
N TRP A 650 -2.59 48.17 12.59
CA TRP A 650 -2.36 48.30 11.16
C TRP A 650 -2.58 49.72 10.61
N ASP A 651 -3.05 50.64 11.45
CA ASP A 651 -3.32 52.03 11.07
C ASP A 651 -2.02 52.88 11.06
N ASP A 652 -1.00 52.44 11.81
CA ASP A 652 0.36 53.01 11.80
C ASP A 652 1.31 52.10 11.01
N ALA A 653 1.48 52.42 9.73
CA ALA A 653 2.29 51.62 8.81
C ALA A 653 3.78 51.56 9.19
N GLU A 654 4.30 52.59 9.87
CA GLU A 654 5.72 52.64 10.27
C GLU A 654 5.96 51.75 11.48
N ASN A 655 5.10 51.85 12.50
CA ASN A 655 5.12 50.97 13.67
C ASN A 655 4.88 49.49 13.29
N ALA A 656 3.91 49.22 12.40
CA ALA A 656 3.62 47.87 11.94
C ALA A 656 4.81 47.25 11.20
N GLN A 657 5.51 48.01 10.35
CA GLN A 657 6.71 47.55 9.68
C GLN A 657 7.85 47.25 10.65
N ASP A 658 8.06 48.09 11.66
CA ASP A 658 9.12 47.90 12.65
C ASP A 658 8.87 46.68 13.55
N VAL A 659 7.64 46.46 14.00
CA VAL A 659 7.25 45.28 14.79
C VAL A 659 7.40 43.99 13.95
N LEU A 660 6.94 43.99 12.70
CA LEU A 660 7.11 42.85 11.80
C LEU A 660 8.58 42.57 11.48
N ARG A 661 9.43 43.60 11.36
CA ARG A 661 10.87 43.45 11.16
C ARG A 661 11.52 42.80 12.38
N ARG A 662 11.24 43.28 13.59
CA ARG A 662 11.74 42.69 14.85
C ARG A 662 11.29 41.24 15.04
N TYR A 663 10.03 40.95 14.73
CA TYR A 663 9.50 39.58 14.78
C TYR A 663 10.22 38.65 13.81
N LYS A 664 10.41 39.05 12.55
CA LYS A 664 11.14 38.25 11.55
C LYS A 664 12.57 37.95 11.98
N THR A 665 13.26 38.92 12.58
CA THR A 665 14.62 38.72 13.11
C THR A 665 14.63 37.70 14.26
N LEU A 666 13.65 37.79 15.18
CA LEU A 666 13.52 36.83 16.28
C LEU A 666 13.11 35.43 15.80
N ASP A 667 12.18 35.29 14.85
CA ASP A 667 11.75 33.99 14.30
C ASP A 667 12.90 33.28 13.58
N ALA A 668 13.68 34.02 12.78
CA ALA A 668 14.89 33.50 12.15
C ALA A 668 15.91 33.01 13.18
N ARG A 669 16.07 33.74 14.30
CA ARG A 669 16.93 33.33 15.41
C ARG A 669 16.41 32.06 16.10
N LEU A 670 15.12 32.01 16.42
CA LEU A 670 14.47 30.85 17.05
C LEU A 670 14.50 29.59 16.16
N ALA A 671 14.47 29.77 14.83
CA ALA A 671 14.67 28.67 13.89
C ALA A 671 16.11 28.11 13.92
N ALA A 672 17.11 28.98 14.09
CA ALA A 672 18.51 28.57 14.28
C ALA A 672 18.69 27.86 15.62
N ASP A 673 18.15 28.41 16.70
CA ASP A 673 18.21 27.85 18.05
C ASP A 673 17.65 26.41 18.07
N ARG A 674 16.46 26.19 17.50
CA ARG A 674 15.84 24.86 17.39
C ARG A 674 16.70 23.83 16.67
N ARG A 675 17.46 24.24 15.66
CA ARG A 675 18.36 23.33 14.91
C ARG A 675 19.58 22.94 15.76
N LEU A 676 20.13 23.88 16.53
CA LEU A 676 21.30 23.66 17.36
C LEU A 676 20.99 22.85 18.62
N LEU A 677 19.78 22.98 19.19
CA LEU A 677 19.35 22.23 20.37
C LEU A 677 18.93 20.79 20.06
N LYS A 678 18.60 20.44 18.81
CA LYS A 678 18.14 19.09 18.44
C LYS A 678 19.07 17.93 18.89
N PRO A 679 20.41 18.01 18.79
CA PRO A 679 21.31 17.00 19.35
C PRO A 679 21.32 16.98 20.88
N VAL A 680 21.10 18.14 21.53
CA VAL A 680 21.04 18.30 22.99
C VAL A 680 19.78 17.63 23.54
N ASP A 681 18.63 17.83 22.89
CA ASP A 681 17.35 17.17 23.24
C ASP A 681 17.41 15.65 23.06
N ARG A 682 18.24 15.18 22.12
CA ARG A 682 18.51 13.74 21.96
C ARG A 682 19.40 13.24 23.09
N LEU A 683 20.47 13.95 23.43
CA LEU A 683 21.35 13.59 24.54
C LEU A 683 20.61 13.55 25.88
N ARG A 684 19.73 14.53 26.14
CA ARG A 684 18.90 14.60 27.35
C ARG A 684 18.02 13.37 27.54
N ARG A 685 17.25 13.01 26.51
CA ARG A 685 16.37 11.83 26.54
C ARG A 685 17.13 10.53 26.77
N LEU A 686 18.34 10.41 26.21
CA LEU A 686 19.17 9.23 26.39
C LEU A 686 19.71 9.10 27.82
N ILE A 687 20.12 10.22 28.44
CA ILE A 687 20.57 10.23 29.84
C ILE A 687 19.40 9.99 30.80
N GLU A 688 18.19 10.46 30.47
CA GLU A 688 16.98 10.24 31.27
C GLU A 688 16.39 8.83 31.18
N ALA A 689 16.59 8.12 30.05
CA ALA A 689 15.99 6.83 29.77
C ALA A 689 16.81 5.62 30.28
N ASP A 690 18.04 5.82 30.75
CA ASP A 690 18.96 4.77 31.21
C ASP A 690 19.09 3.59 30.20
N GLU A 691 19.16 3.93 28.90
CA GLU A 691 19.21 2.96 27.80
C GLU A 691 20.66 2.58 27.41
N ASP A 692 20.90 1.29 27.17
CA ASP A 692 22.17 0.74 26.66
C ASP A 692 22.38 1.08 25.17
N LEU A 693 22.87 2.28 24.87
CA LEU A 693 23.38 2.61 23.52
C LEU A 693 24.83 2.16 23.33
N PRO A 694 25.22 1.76 22.10
CA PRO A 694 26.62 1.54 21.76
C PRO A 694 27.47 2.78 22.04
N LEU A 695 28.60 2.61 22.74
CA LEU A 695 29.51 3.71 23.14
C LEU A 695 29.94 4.61 21.98
N GLU A 696 30.05 4.05 20.78
CA GLU A 696 30.41 4.78 19.56
C GLU A 696 29.30 5.76 19.13
N GLU A 697 28.03 5.39 19.30
CA GLU A 697 26.89 6.26 19.01
C GLU A 697 26.79 7.41 20.02
N LEU A 698 27.04 7.12 21.30
CA LEU A 698 27.10 8.14 22.35
C LEU A 698 28.25 9.12 22.10
N ALA A 699 29.45 8.63 21.78
CA ALA A 699 30.60 9.47 21.46
C ALA A 699 30.34 10.37 20.23
N GLU A 700 29.71 9.85 19.18
CA GLU A 700 29.36 10.66 18.01
C GLU A 700 28.25 11.69 18.31
N LEU A 701 27.30 11.35 19.19
CA LEU A 701 26.30 12.30 19.67
C LEU A 701 26.95 13.44 20.48
N LEU A 702 27.89 13.14 21.37
CA LEU A 702 28.64 14.14 22.14
C LEU A 702 29.45 15.09 21.23
N ARG A 703 30.06 14.58 20.15
CA ARG A 703 30.72 15.43 19.13
C ARG A 703 29.73 16.35 18.42
N LYS A 704 28.50 15.90 18.14
CA LYS A 704 27.45 16.74 17.56
C LYS A 704 27.01 17.83 18.54
N VAL A 705 26.86 17.49 19.82
CA VAL A 705 26.52 18.44 20.89
C VAL A 705 27.61 19.50 21.07
N ALA A 706 28.88 19.11 21.10
CA ALA A 706 30.01 20.04 21.17
C ALA A 706 30.06 21.00 19.96
N ARG A 707 29.79 20.50 18.75
CA ARG A 707 29.68 21.33 17.53
C ARG A 707 28.50 22.30 17.60
N SER A 708 27.34 21.85 18.06
CA SER A 708 26.18 22.72 18.29
C SER A 708 26.52 23.85 19.26
N TYR A 709 27.27 23.57 20.32
CA TYR A 709 27.63 24.55 21.33
C TYR A 709 28.54 25.63 20.78
N ARG A 710 29.59 25.23 20.05
CA ARG A 710 30.50 26.16 19.38
C ARG A 710 29.75 27.07 18.40
N ARG A 711 28.87 26.48 17.58
CA ARG A 711 28.02 27.25 16.65
C ARG A 711 27.06 28.19 17.39
N TRP A 712 26.51 27.79 18.52
CA TRP A 712 25.66 28.68 19.32
C TRP A 712 26.42 29.93 19.78
N ILE A 713 27.63 29.75 20.30
CA ILE A 713 28.51 30.85 20.73
C ILE A 713 28.87 31.74 19.52
N ASP A 714 29.25 31.13 18.40
CA ASP A 714 29.65 31.86 17.19
C ASP A 714 28.52 32.72 16.61
N ILE A 715 27.28 32.22 16.65
CA ILE A 715 26.10 32.96 16.19
C ILE A 715 25.59 33.93 17.28
N GLY A 716 25.94 33.72 18.55
CA GLY A 716 25.47 34.49 19.71
C GLY A 716 26.22 35.78 20.02
N SER A 717 27.38 36.06 19.40
CA SER A 717 28.07 37.33 19.63
C SER A 717 27.25 38.51 19.08
N GLU A 718 26.85 39.44 19.95
CA GLU A 718 25.98 40.60 19.66
C GLU A 718 26.50 41.55 18.55
N ALA A 719 27.69 41.31 18.01
CA ALA A 719 28.38 42.18 17.07
C ALA A 719 28.32 41.75 15.59
N SER A 720 27.66 40.65 15.23
CA SER A 720 27.61 40.19 13.82
C SER A 720 26.35 40.69 13.10
N PRO A 721 26.48 41.57 12.08
CA PRO A 721 25.40 41.91 11.17
C PRO A 721 24.64 40.69 10.67
N ALA A 722 23.31 40.81 10.62
CA ALA A 722 22.41 39.77 10.11
C ALA A 722 22.42 39.68 8.56
N ALA A 723 23.15 40.59 7.90
CA ALA A 723 23.22 40.68 6.45
C ALA A 723 24.63 41.05 5.96
N ALA A 724 24.96 40.62 4.74
CA ALA A 724 26.22 40.92 4.07
C ALA A 724 26.02 41.08 2.56
N TRP A 725 26.86 41.91 1.95
CA TRP A 725 27.00 42.03 0.51
C TRP A 725 28.11 41.10 0.03
N VAL A 726 27.83 40.29 -1.00
CA VAL A 726 28.82 39.46 -1.69
C VAL A 726 29.04 40.03 -3.08
N MET A 727 30.18 40.66 -3.28
CA MET A 727 30.58 41.28 -4.54
C MET A 727 31.53 40.34 -5.31
N LEU A 728 31.14 40.05 -6.56
CA LEU A 728 31.86 39.19 -7.49
C LEU A 728 32.34 40.04 -8.67
N GLY A 729 33.63 40.02 -8.97
CA GLY A 729 34.20 40.81 -10.07
C GLY A 729 35.54 40.29 -10.57
N PRO A 730 36.12 40.92 -11.60
CA PRO A 730 37.41 40.50 -12.13
C PRO A 730 38.54 40.81 -11.13
N ALA A 731 39.50 39.90 -11.00
CA ALA A 731 40.70 40.12 -10.19
C ALA A 731 41.66 41.15 -10.83
N ASP A 732 41.79 41.09 -12.17
CA ASP A 732 42.68 41.92 -13.00
C ASP A 732 41.87 42.66 -14.09
N SER A 733 42.36 43.81 -14.58
CA SER A 733 41.64 44.69 -15.53
C SER A 733 41.58 44.17 -16.98
N VAL A 734 42.22 43.04 -17.30
CA VAL A 734 42.60 42.67 -18.68
C VAL A 734 41.85 41.44 -19.24
N VAL A 735 41.07 40.68 -18.45
CA VAL A 735 40.49 39.39 -18.90
C VAL A 735 38.96 39.33 -18.81
N GLU A 736 38.30 39.06 -19.94
CA GLU A 736 36.85 38.80 -20.05
C GLU A 736 36.47 37.51 -19.29
N SER A 737 35.88 37.64 -18.09
CA SER A 737 35.65 36.54 -17.13
C SER A 737 34.16 36.27 -16.83
N SER A 738 33.26 36.63 -17.75
CA SER A 738 31.80 36.61 -17.53
C SER A 738 31.21 35.20 -17.25
N ALA A 739 31.72 34.17 -17.91
CA ALA A 739 31.27 32.79 -17.70
C ALA A 739 31.63 32.29 -16.29
N TRP A 740 32.83 32.62 -15.81
CA TRP A 740 33.29 32.19 -14.48
C TRP A 740 32.49 32.88 -13.35
N LEU A 741 32.19 34.17 -13.51
CA LEU A 741 31.34 34.89 -12.56
C LEU A 741 29.94 34.29 -12.47
N THR A 742 29.38 33.84 -13.60
CA THR A 742 28.07 33.18 -13.63
C THR A 742 28.08 31.85 -12.88
N ASP A 743 29.13 31.05 -13.03
CA ASP A 743 29.28 29.77 -12.31
C ASP A 743 29.47 29.97 -10.81
N LEU A 744 30.22 31.00 -10.38
CA LEU A 744 30.34 31.37 -8.98
C LEU A 744 29.02 31.83 -8.37
N VAL A 745 28.22 32.63 -9.10
CA VAL A 745 26.86 32.96 -8.66
C VAL A 745 26.02 31.70 -8.51
N GLY A 746 26.08 30.76 -9.47
CA GLY A 746 25.41 29.47 -9.37
C GLY A 746 25.78 28.69 -8.10
N MET A 747 27.09 28.64 -7.80
CA MET A 747 27.65 28.03 -6.59
C MET A 747 27.08 28.66 -5.31
N TYR A 748 27.19 29.98 -5.17
CA TYR A 748 26.71 30.69 -3.97
C TYR A 748 25.20 30.57 -3.80
N ARG A 749 24.41 30.68 -4.86
CA ARG A 749 22.96 30.47 -4.83
C ARG A 749 22.58 29.05 -4.39
N GLY A 750 23.37 28.05 -4.78
CA GLY A 750 23.22 26.67 -4.32
C GLY A 750 23.54 26.54 -2.84
N TRP A 751 24.63 27.16 -2.39
CA TRP A 751 25.11 27.06 -1.02
C TRP A 751 24.22 27.82 -0.02
N PHE A 752 23.79 29.04 -0.35
CA PHE A 752 22.86 29.82 0.49
C PHE A 752 21.54 29.11 0.69
N ARG A 753 20.99 28.46 -0.35
CA ARG A 753 19.79 27.60 -0.23
C ARG A 753 20.00 26.43 0.74
N ARG A 754 21.16 25.77 0.70
CA ARG A 754 21.50 24.67 1.62
C ARG A 754 21.65 25.14 3.07
N LYS A 755 22.20 26.34 3.29
CA LYS A 755 22.35 26.94 4.62
C LYS A 755 21.09 27.63 5.13
N GLY A 756 20.06 27.76 4.29
CA GLY A 756 18.81 28.43 4.64
C GLY A 756 18.95 29.94 4.79
N LEU A 757 19.92 30.53 4.07
CA LEU A 757 20.12 31.98 3.97
C LEU A 757 19.20 32.53 2.86
N THR A 758 18.60 33.69 3.11
CA THR A 758 17.91 34.45 2.06
C THR A 758 18.95 35.22 1.26
N TYR A 759 18.73 35.35 -0.04
CA TYR A 759 19.63 36.13 -0.88
C TYR A 759 18.91 36.72 -2.08
N GLU A 760 19.39 37.86 -2.54
CA GLU A 760 18.93 38.53 -3.75
C GLU A 760 20.13 39.05 -4.56
N LEU A 761 20.06 38.96 -5.89
CA LEU A 761 21.05 39.62 -6.75
C LEU A 761 20.58 41.07 -6.99
N VAL A 762 21.20 42.02 -6.31
CA VAL A 762 20.71 43.40 -6.17
C VAL A 762 21.29 44.38 -7.18
N ALA A 763 22.51 44.14 -7.67
CA ALA A 763 23.18 45.02 -8.61
C ALA A 763 24.11 44.30 -9.59
N GLU A 764 24.26 44.88 -10.78
CA GLU A 764 25.17 44.43 -11.84
C GLU A 764 25.93 45.58 -12.50
N GLU A 765 27.20 45.35 -12.85
CA GLU A 765 27.99 46.18 -13.76
C GLU A 765 28.13 45.46 -15.09
N ILE A 766 27.95 46.17 -16.21
CA ILE A 766 27.98 45.58 -17.55
C ILE A 766 29.00 46.28 -18.43
N GLU A 767 29.79 45.47 -19.11
CA GLU A 767 30.78 45.87 -20.10
C GLU A 767 30.58 44.99 -21.35
N ARG A 768 30.49 45.61 -22.54
CA ARG A 768 30.29 44.91 -23.83
C ARG A 768 29.13 43.89 -23.84
N GLY A 769 28.06 44.16 -23.11
CA GLY A 769 26.87 43.30 -23.06
C GLY A 769 26.98 42.08 -22.14
N GLN A 770 28.06 41.95 -21.38
CA GLN A 770 28.27 40.87 -20.41
C GLN A 770 28.42 41.40 -18.98
N PRO A 771 28.07 40.61 -17.95
CA PRO A 771 28.25 41.02 -16.57
C PRO A 771 29.74 41.08 -16.23
N ARG A 772 30.22 42.27 -15.85
CA ARG A 772 31.56 42.51 -15.35
C ARG A 772 31.62 42.34 -13.83
N ARG A 773 30.58 42.78 -13.11
CA ARG A 773 30.46 42.59 -11.65
C ARG A 773 29.03 42.28 -11.27
N LEU A 774 28.88 41.50 -10.22
CA LEU A 774 27.60 41.06 -9.67
C LEU A 774 27.63 41.22 -8.15
N VAL A 775 26.57 41.80 -7.59
CA VAL A 775 26.45 42.02 -6.14
C VAL A 775 25.22 41.30 -5.63
N MET A 776 25.41 40.40 -4.66
CA MET A 776 24.33 39.72 -3.96
C MET A 776 24.19 40.29 -2.56
N GLU A 777 22.95 40.49 -2.14
CA GLU A 777 22.58 40.66 -0.74
C GLU A 777 22.30 39.29 -0.15
N VAL A 778 22.82 39.01 1.04
CA VAL A 778 22.63 37.74 1.74
C VAL A 778 22.26 38.03 3.20
N GLU A 779 21.14 37.48 3.66
CA GLU A 779 20.69 37.63 5.04
C GLU A 779 20.56 36.27 5.73
N GLY A 780 20.89 36.26 7.01
CA GLY A 780 20.72 35.11 7.89
C GLY A 780 21.71 35.09 9.04
N ALA A 781 21.39 34.28 10.05
CA ALA A 781 22.17 34.20 11.28
C ALA A 781 23.61 33.72 11.02
N GLY A 782 24.60 34.48 11.49
CA GLY A 782 26.02 34.15 11.34
C GLY A 782 26.56 34.27 9.90
N VAL A 783 25.86 34.99 9.01
CA VAL A 783 26.21 35.09 7.58
C VAL A 783 27.65 35.55 7.33
N LEU A 784 28.14 36.54 8.08
CA LEU A 784 29.52 37.02 7.93
C LEU A 784 30.56 35.96 8.28
N LYS A 785 30.32 35.19 9.35
CA LYS A 785 31.24 34.13 9.77
C LYS A 785 31.26 32.97 8.78
N LEU A 786 30.11 32.63 8.21
CA LEU A 786 30.02 31.62 7.16
C LEU A 786 30.78 32.05 5.90
N LEU A 787 30.63 33.31 5.49
CA LEU A 787 31.21 33.87 4.28
C LEU A 787 32.71 34.19 4.39
N GLU A 788 33.28 34.20 5.59
CA GLU A 788 34.70 34.54 5.82
C GLU A 788 35.65 33.67 4.98
N MET A 789 35.35 32.37 4.86
CA MET A 789 36.14 31.44 4.03
C MET A 789 36.04 31.72 2.53
N GLU A 790 35.15 32.60 2.08
CA GLU A 790 34.97 32.94 0.66
C GLU A 790 35.74 34.19 0.25
N GLN A 791 36.23 34.98 1.21
CA GLN A 791 36.98 36.19 0.92
C GLN A 791 38.29 35.84 0.19
N GLY A 792 38.49 36.39 -1.02
CA GLY A 792 39.75 36.30 -1.76
C GLY A 792 39.60 35.90 -3.24
N GLU A 793 40.70 35.44 -3.84
CA GLU A 793 40.76 35.12 -5.26
C GLU A 793 40.32 33.66 -5.55
N HIS A 794 39.39 33.50 -6.50
CA HIS A 794 38.90 32.22 -7.00
C HIS A 794 39.43 31.95 -8.40
N ARG A 795 40.32 30.96 -8.53
CA ARG A 795 41.04 30.64 -9.78
C ARG A 795 40.50 29.37 -10.44
N ARG A 796 40.03 29.46 -11.68
CA ARG A 796 39.67 28.30 -12.50
C ARG A 796 40.66 28.11 -13.63
N ARG A 797 41.17 26.88 -13.81
CA ARG A 797 41.94 26.55 -15.02
C ARG A 797 40.99 26.34 -16.19
N GLY A 798 41.24 27.01 -17.31
CA GLY A 798 40.52 26.90 -18.57
C GLY A 798 41.10 25.83 -19.51
N ARG A 799 40.36 25.50 -20.58
CA ARG A 799 40.66 24.36 -21.48
C ARG A 799 41.99 24.46 -22.25
N GLU A 800 42.52 25.68 -22.43
CA GLU A 800 43.78 25.96 -23.14
C GLU A 800 44.92 26.41 -22.20
N GLY A 801 44.79 26.16 -20.89
CA GLY A 801 45.80 26.58 -19.90
C GLY A 801 45.67 28.03 -19.43
N GLN A 802 44.74 28.81 -20.00
CA GLN A 802 44.36 30.13 -19.47
C GLN A 802 43.73 29.98 -18.07
N VAL A 803 44.09 30.86 -17.13
CA VAL A 803 43.51 30.87 -15.77
C VAL A 803 42.49 31.99 -15.67
N GLU A 804 41.22 31.63 -15.49
CA GLU A 804 40.16 32.58 -15.18
C GLU A 804 40.22 32.93 -13.70
N ARG A 805 40.17 34.23 -13.38
CA ARG A 805 40.30 34.75 -12.02
C ARG A 805 39.09 35.60 -11.68
N ALA A 806 38.46 35.31 -10.55
CA ALA A 806 37.40 36.14 -9.99
C ALA A 806 37.77 36.53 -8.56
N MET A 807 37.47 37.76 -8.19
CA MET A 807 37.58 38.26 -6.84
C MET A 807 36.22 38.17 -6.15
N VAL A 808 36.20 37.63 -4.94
CA VAL A 808 35.04 37.58 -4.05
C VAL A 808 35.32 38.49 -2.86
N GLU A 809 34.49 39.52 -2.67
CA GLU A 809 34.55 40.42 -1.53
C GLU A 809 33.24 40.32 -0.73
N VAL A 810 33.38 40.05 0.58
CA VAL A 810 32.31 39.96 1.56
C VAL A 810 32.32 41.24 2.39
N ILE A 811 31.23 42.00 2.34
CA ILE A 811 31.13 43.32 2.95
C ILE A 811 29.96 43.32 3.93
N PRO A 812 30.16 43.68 5.20
CA PRO A 812 29.06 43.77 6.17
C PRO A 812 28.00 44.78 5.74
N ARG A 813 26.71 44.39 5.76
CA ARG A 813 25.60 45.33 5.59
C ARG A 813 25.31 45.99 6.94
N ARG A 814 25.23 47.31 6.98
CA ARG A 814 24.97 48.06 8.22
C ARG A 814 23.49 48.45 8.31
N ASP A 815 22.88 48.23 9.46
CA ASP A 815 21.54 48.74 9.75
C ASP A 815 21.62 50.20 10.24
N GLY A 816 20.76 51.07 9.73
CA GLY A 816 20.70 52.49 10.11
C GLY A 816 20.46 53.44 8.93
N PRO A 817 20.15 54.73 9.18
CA PRO A 817 19.88 55.72 8.14
C PRO A 817 21.07 55.90 7.20
N VAL A 818 20.77 56.26 5.94
CA VAL A 818 21.80 56.52 4.93
C VAL A 818 22.40 57.89 5.18
N GLU A 819 23.49 57.98 5.93
CA GLU A 819 24.33 59.19 5.93
C GLU A 819 24.95 59.35 4.53
N SER A 820 25.01 60.59 4.03
CA SER A 820 25.29 60.87 2.63
C SER A 820 26.67 60.36 2.21
N SER A 821 26.70 59.30 1.39
CA SER A 821 27.92 58.66 0.89
C SER A 821 28.61 59.42 -0.25
N GLY A 822 28.15 60.64 -0.58
CA GLY A 822 28.58 61.40 -1.75
C GLY A 822 28.15 60.78 -3.10
N ALA A 823 27.47 59.63 -3.08
CA ALA A 823 27.00 58.92 -4.25
C ALA A 823 25.67 59.47 -4.77
N VAL A 824 25.60 59.78 -6.07
CA VAL A 824 24.35 60.20 -6.72
C VAL A 824 23.67 58.96 -7.32
N VAL A 825 22.54 58.55 -6.74
CA VAL A 825 21.67 57.50 -7.28
C VAL A 825 20.60 58.15 -8.15
N GLU A 826 20.48 57.69 -9.39
CA GLU A 826 19.50 58.19 -10.36
C GLU A 826 18.53 57.08 -10.75
N ASP A 827 17.25 57.42 -10.89
CA ASP A 827 16.27 56.51 -11.46
C ASP A 827 16.60 56.21 -12.94
N ALA A 828 16.44 54.94 -13.31
CA ALA A 828 16.72 54.46 -14.66
C ALA A 828 15.45 53.92 -15.31
N ARG A 829 15.38 53.95 -16.65
CA ARG A 829 14.27 53.31 -17.38
C ARG A 829 14.21 51.82 -17.04
N ARG A 830 13.03 51.37 -16.63
CA ARG A 830 12.76 49.97 -16.33
C ARG A 830 13.06 49.09 -17.54
N THR A 831 14.14 48.34 -17.47
CA THR A 831 14.63 47.46 -18.53
C THR A 831 14.99 46.10 -17.97
N ARG A 832 14.98 45.07 -18.80
CA ARG A 832 15.41 43.73 -18.40
C ARG A 832 16.93 43.75 -18.16
N GLY A 833 17.37 43.27 -16.99
CA GLY A 833 18.79 43.13 -16.66
C GLY A 833 19.43 41.95 -17.39
N VAL A 834 20.76 41.82 -17.29
CA VAL A 834 21.52 40.70 -17.89
C VAL A 834 21.57 39.53 -16.90
N ALA A 835 21.83 39.81 -15.63
CA ALA A 835 21.81 38.87 -14.52
C ALA A 835 20.67 39.16 -13.52
N ILE A 836 20.30 40.44 -13.32
CA ILE A 836 19.13 40.83 -12.50
C ILE A 836 17.83 40.84 -13.30
N LEU A 837 16.69 40.58 -12.64
CA LEU A 837 15.39 40.48 -13.31
C LEU A 837 14.96 41.80 -13.97
N ARG A 838 15.19 42.94 -13.30
CA ARG A 838 14.79 44.28 -13.75
C ARG A 838 15.78 45.32 -13.24
N ARG A 839 16.18 46.26 -14.11
CA ARG A 839 16.93 47.48 -13.72
C ARG A 839 15.95 48.61 -13.50
N ALA A 840 15.98 49.24 -12.33
CA ALA A 840 15.11 50.37 -12.00
C ALA A 840 15.88 51.63 -11.59
N ALA A 841 17.12 51.50 -11.11
CA ALA A 841 17.98 52.62 -10.74
C ALA A 841 19.44 52.35 -11.12
N ARG A 842 20.25 53.42 -11.15
CA ARG A 842 21.69 53.37 -11.41
C ARG A 842 22.46 54.23 -10.43
N VAL A 843 23.68 53.81 -10.09
CA VAL A 843 24.62 54.61 -9.29
C VAL A 843 25.99 54.61 -9.97
N ARG A 844 26.67 55.76 -9.92
CA ARG A 844 28.10 55.85 -10.23
C ARG A 844 28.85 56.15 -8.94
N LEU A 845 29.81 55.31 -8.61
CA LEU A 845 30.67 55.46 -7.45
C LEU A 845 32.10 55.67 -7.93
N ASP A 846 32.71 56.78 -7.51
CA ASP A 846 34.13 57.02 -7.73
C ASP A 846 34.90 56.66 -6.45
N LEU A 847 35.80 55.69 -6.54
CA LEU A 847 36.56 55.16 -5.40
C LEU A 847 38.06 55.45 -5.62
N PRO A 848 38.52 56.67 -5.29
CA PRO A 848 39.86 57.15 -5.64
C PRO A 848 41.00 56.33 -5.02
N ILE A 849 40.81 55.79 -3.81
CA ILE A 849 41.83 55.00 -3.10
C ILE A 849 42.15 53.66 -3.79
N ARG A 850 41.19 53.10 -4.55
CA ARG A 850 41.36 51.85 -5.31
C ARG A 850 41.41 52.04 -6.82
N GLY A 851 41.37 53.28 -7.31
CA GLY A 851 41.32 53.61 -8.74
C GLY A 851 40.14 52.99 -9.49
N LEU A 852 39.01 52.75 -8.80
CA LEU A 852 37.82 52.09 -9.36
C LEU A 852 36.73 53.13 -9.61
N ASN A 853 36.24 53.19 -10.86
CA ASN A 853 35.00 53.88 -11.19
C ASN A 853 33.92 52.81 -11.43
N LEU A 854 32.99 52.66 -10.49
CA LEU A 854 31.94 51.64 -10.57
C LEU A 854 30.67 52.24 -11.15
N LYS A 855 30.10 51.57 -12.16
CA LYS A 855 28.79 51.89 -12.72
C LYS A 855 27.83 50.73 -12.52
N LEU A 856 27.03 50.79 -11.45
CA LEU A 856 26.11 49.73 -11.07
C LEU A 856 24.67 50.05 -11.48
N TYR A 857 23.95 49.03 -11.95
CA TYR A 857 22.51 49.06 -12.19
C TYR A 857 21.83 48.11 -11.21
N GLY A 858 20.77 48.54 -10.54
CA GLY A 858 20.13 47.79 -9.47
C GLY A 858 18.62 47.67 -9.59
N THR A 859 18.05 46.82 -8.74
CA THR A 859 16.62 46.44 -8.73
C THR A 859 15.70 47.54 -8.17
N GLY A 860 16.24 48.44 -7.33
CA GLY A 860 15.52 49.56 -6.72
C GLY A 860 16.48 50.63 -6.18
N ARG A 861 15.95 51.82 -5.89
CA ARG A 861 16.72 52.98 -5.42
C ARG A 861 17.26 52.76 -4.00
N ASP A 862 16.42 52.36 -3.06
CA ASP A 862 16.77 52.21 -1.64
C ASP A 862 17.90 51.18 -1.43
N SER A 863 17.80 50.02 -2.08
CA SER A 863 18.84 48.98 -2.04
C SER A 863 20.17 49.47 -2.64
N LEU A 864 20.13 50.32 -3.67
CA LEU A 864 21.32 50.90 -4.30
C LEU A 864 21.96 51.99 -3.42
N GLU A 865 21.16 52.79 -2.71
CA GLU A 865 21.65 53.81 -1.77
C GLU A 865 22.34 53.16 -0.56
N LEU A 866 21.76 52.11 0.01
CA LEU A 866 22.37 51.30 1.08
C LEU A 866 23.68 50.64 0.62
N LEU A 867 23.66 50.01 -0.56
CA LEU A 867 24.83 49.38 -1.16
C LEU A 867 25.95 50.42 -1.41
N ALA A 868 25.61 51.60 -1.94
CA ALA A 868 26.56 52.67 -2.20
C ALA A 868 27.27 53.16 -0.93
N ARG A 869 26.52 53.33 0.17
CA ARG A 869 27.07 53.70 1.48
C ARG A 869 28.03 52.64 2.01
N ASP A 870 27.61 51.38 2.03
CA ASP A 870 28.39 50.30 2.62
C ASP A 870 29.64 49.98 1.78
N LEU A 871 29.53 50.03 0.43
CA LEU A 871 30.68 49.93 -0.47
C LEU A 871 31.65 51.10 -0.30
N GLY A 872 31.14 52.34 -0.19
CA GLY A 872 31.97 53.53 0.01
C GLY A 872 32.80 53.43 1.30
N ALA A 873 32.20 52.96 2.39
CA ALA A 873 32.88 52.76 3.66
C ALA A 873 33.88 51.59 3.61
N ALA A 874 33.51 50.44 3.03
CA ALA A 874 34.34 49.24 3.01
C ALA A 874 35.52 49.32 2.02
N LEU A 875 35.35 50.03 0.91
CA LEU A 875 36.34 50.11 -0.18
C LEU A 875 37.24 51.35 -0.10
N ALA A 876 37.07 52.20 0.93
CA ALA A 876 37.95 53.33 1.24
C ALA A 876 39.32 52.89 1.83
N SER A 877 39.53 51.59 2.07
CA SER A 877 40.83 51.04 2.52
C SER A 877 41.54 50.29 1.38
N PRO A 878 42.89 50.17 1.39
CA PRO A 878 43.65 49.38 0.41
C PRO A 878 43.09 47.96 0.26
N ARG A 879 43.26 47.33 -0.90
CA ARG A 879 42.81 45.94 -1.11
C ARG A 879 43.47 45.03 -0.05
N PRO A 880 42.71 44.20 0.70
CA PRO A 880 43.30 43.15 1.52
C PRO A 880 44.12 42.18 0.65
N SER A 881 45.11 41.52 1.25
CA SER A 881 46.09 40.68 0.54
C SER A 881 45.43 39.67 -0.40
N LEU A 882 46.04 39.50 -1.59
CA LEU A 882 45.64 38.64 -2.71
C LEU A 882 45.75 37.13 -2.39
N GLU A 883 45.18 36.68 -1.26
CA GLU A 883 45.16 35.26 -0.94
C GLU A 883 44.20 34.53 -1.87
N ILE A 884 44.67 33.36 -2.34
CA ILE A 884 43.87 32.47 -3.15
C ILE A 884 42.91 31.76 -2.21
N ALA A 885 41.63 32.15 -2.27
CA ALA A 885 40.60 31.50 -1.48
C ALA A 885 40.39 30.07 -1.97
N ARG A 886 40.26 29.88 -3.29
CA ARG A 886 40.08 28.56 -3.90
C ARG A 886 40.67 28.44 -5.29
N THR A 887 41.12 27.22 -5.60
CA THR A 887 41.50 26.80 -6.95
C THR A 887 40.59 25.68 -7.46
N TYR A 888 40.20 25.77 -8.72
CA TYR A 888 39.24 24.87 -9.38
C TYR A 888 39.89 24.19 -10.60
N GLY A 889 40.03 22.87 -10.56
CA GLY A 889 40.61 22.04 -11.64
C GLY A 889 39.65 21.73 -12.80
N ILE A 890 40.09 20.95 -13.81
CA ILE A 890 39.27 20.49 -14.96
C ILE A 890 39.22 18.94 -14.98
N ARG A 891 38.13 18.34 -15.51
CA ARG A 891 37.98 16.90 -15.83
C ARG A 891 38.51 15.96 -14.73
N GLY A 892 37.87 15.98 -13.56
CA GLY A 892 38.28 15.18 -12.39
C GLY A 892 39.35 15.84 -11.52
N GLY A 893 39.79 17.06 -11.86
CA GLY A 893 40.67 17.86 -11.02
C GLY A 893 39.99 18.35 -9.74
N ALA A 894 40.74 18.33 -8.64
CA ALA A 894 40.26 18.73 -7.32
C ALA A 894 40.02 20.24 -7.21
N VAL A 895 39.05 20.62 -6.38
CA VAL A 895 38.93 21.95 -5.80
C VAL A 895 39.74 21.96 -4.52
N GLN A 896 40.58 22.97 -4.33
CA GLN A 896 41.44 23.09 -3.16
C GLN A 896 41.29 24.48 -2.54
N ASP A 897 41.25 24.52 -1.21
CA ASP A 897 41.48 25.74 -0.41
C ASP A 897 42.93 25.71 0.09
N PRO A 898 43.83 26.53 -0.49
CA PRO A 898 45.23 26.57 -0.10
C PRO A 898 45.47 26.99 1.35
N ARG A 899 44.51 27.68 1.98
CA ARG A 899 44.66 28.23 3.33
C ARG A 899 44.37 27.19 4.42
N THR A 900 43.59 26.16 4.11
CA THR A 900 43.24 25.06 5.03
C THR A 900 43.76 23.70 4.58
N SER A 901 44.39 23.63 3.39
CA SER A 901 44.75 22.38 2.70
C SER A 901 43.56 21.45 2.39
N ALA A 902 42.32 21.94 2.56
CA ALA A 902 41.12 21.18 2.24
C ALA A 902 41.02 20.97 0.73
N SER A 903 40.70 19.74 0.32
CA SER A 903 40.53 19.43 -1.10
C SER A 903 39.39 18.45 -1.33
N THR A 904 38.72 18.58 -2.47
CA THR A 904 37.70 17.63 -2.94
C THR A 904 37.86 17.41 -4.43
N SER A 905 37.80 16.15 -4.88
CA SER A 905 37.87 15.80 -6.30
C SER A 905 36.58 16.13 -7.08
N ASN A 906 35.50 16.51 -6.38
CA ASN A 906 34.19 16.69 -6.97
C ASN A 906 33.85 18.17 -7.25
N LEU A 907 34.48 18.71 -8.30
CA LEU A 907 34.25 20.08 -8.78
C LEU A 907 32.78 20.40 -9.04
N LYS A 908 32.00 19.44 -9.58
CA LYS A 908 30.60 19.66 -9.94
C LYS A 908 29.74 19.91 -8.71
N ASP A 909 29.98 19.21 -7.61
CA ASP A 909 29.22 19.40 -6.37
C ASP A 909 29.59 20.70 -5.67
N VAL A 910 30.87 21.08 -5.72
CA VAL A 910 31.32 22.41 -5.27
C VAL A 910 30.58 23.50 -6.04
N LEU A 911 30.57 23.46 -7.38
CA LEU A 911 29.85 24.46 -8.20
C LEU A 911 28.32 24.43 -8.04
N ARG A 912 27.75 23.37 -7.47
CA ARG A 912 26.33 23.27 -7.07
C ARG A 912 26.07 23.73 -5.63
N GLY A 913 27.10 24.25 -4.95
CA GLY A 913 27.02 24.83 -3.61
C GLY A 913 27.32 23.87 -2.46
N ASN A 914 27.96 22.72 -2.70
CA ASN A 914 28.48 21.87 -1.64
C ASN A 914 29.86 22.36 -1.18
N LEU A 915 29.88 23.34 -0.29
CA LEU A 915 31.11 23.91 0.29
C LEU A 915 31.43 23.35 1.69
N GLU A 916 30.71 22.32 2.13
CA GLU A 916 30.83 21.77 3.48
C GLU A 916 32.24 21.26 3.83
N PRO A 917 32.98 20.57 2.92
CA PRO A 917 34.34 20.13 3.23
C PRO A 917 35.29 21.30 3.52
N PHE A 918 35.09 22.44 2.86
CA PHE A 918 35.88 23.65 3.08
C PHE A 918 35.46 24.38 4.36
N LEU A 919 34.15 24.45 4.62
CA LEU A 919 33.63 25.03 5.85
C LEU A 919 34.12 24.27 7.08
N GLN A 920 34.08 22.94 7.03
CA GLN A 920 34.56 22.10 8.13
C GLN A 920 36.05 22.29 8.39
N ALA A 921 36.87 22.32 7.34
CA ALA A 921 38.30 22.57 7.48
C ALA A 921 38.61 24.00 7.97
N TRP A 922 37.79 24.98 7.57
CA TRP A 922 37.88 26.36 8.04
C TRP A 922 37.45 26.52 9.50
N GLU A 923 36.43 25.79 9.95
CA GLU A 923 36.00 25.75 11.37
C GLU A 923 37.05 25.09 12.29
N VAL A 924 37.91 24.21 11.74
CA VAL A 924 38.99 23.54 12.47
C VAL A 924 40.25 24.39 12.58
N ARG A 925 40.51 25.25 11.57
CA ARG A 925 41.56 26.27 11.60
C ARG A 925 41.27 27.31 12.69
#